data_AF-A0A954PSR7-F1
#
_entry.id   AF-A0A954PSR7-F1
#
_cell.length_a   1.000
_cell.length_b   1.000
_cell.length_c   1.000
_cell.angle_alpha   90.00
_cell.angle_beta   90.00
_cell.angle_gamma   90.00
#
_symmetry.space_group_name_H-M   'P 1'
#
loop_
_entity.id
_entity.type
_entity.pdbx_description
1 polymer ?
#
loop_
_entity_poly.entity_id
_entity_poly.type
_entity_poly.pdbx_seq_one_letter_code
_entity_poly.pdbx_strand_id
1 'polypeptide(L)'
;MVATVNVDVQAVPAGSQARIPEVANQRLVYSMTRDETDGYLAVKFELSGDAIYNVDYIATEIDRDTIQFSSVVPAGGPVTGTATFFPGESTVQFAVNPKVDSLVERDEDIVVTIKQVDELGPIRGGAALIAVGQDTVYHVIDNQNQLAIVDTETGTTHVIGTMDVFQNINDIAFTKNGDLFAISADHLYQVFPDMVSDGIIPTTFMGFHGILNANALVDSRSGDFGSQVGDLFAVGQTFLDLQRIDIEKSGSQFLMNNVTTVFDIDGALASLLLPSDYISSGDLDYDIGGNLVLSVMRPADSFDSLVTIRTPGTAGLIDTAPKKAEDPGETFSQIRGFAFDANDSFGFAGYTMLRINQFSHDASRELEITGRTYIIGGMASAIGTIIGDPVDPPVVTLNAGLVDPDDLAQGPQPTTWTQQKSELRDLFVQLGATIDVNPLAGITLTNLGVTRTDTPQVVGLTESNIRWESGSDNFTITFDPGQLSDGKYELMLAPVVSQGPQFTMTGDRTNGLYVLKGDWDGNGIVDLRDFNTFAYWYGKPTTGLPDPVAPEYVDLNRSGDISEGDFAMFHNNLGRRVELPGVVDPVDPALIDETTLMRLLQSAINPLDVNGSTQVTPLDALNVLNRLAANFATVSDWRFDVNRDGTITPRDALQVLNALSIQSAPQPSADPVDVASLIVDFINPKRDADAESLSDQSELIDAVMAHGFWQ
;
A
#
# COMPACT_ATOMS: atom_id res chain seq x y z
N MET A 1 -4.13 19.45 -30.75
CA MET A 1 -5.27 19.70 -31.65
C MET A 1 -6.52 19.74 -30.76
N VAL A 2 -7.66 19.20 -31.17
CA VAL A 2 -8.80 18.91 -30.30
C VAL A 2 -8.99 17.41 -30.43
N ALA A 3 -8.68 16.66 -29.37
CA ALA A 3 -8.76 15.21 -29.42
C ALA A 3 -10.22 14.75 -29.48
N THR A 4 -10.51 13.68 -30.18
CA THR A 4 -11.81 12.99 -30.14
C THR A 4 -11.69 11.77 -29.25
N VAL A 5 -12.40 11.73 -28.13
CA VAL A 5 -12.40 10.56 -27.23
C VAL A 5 -13.70 9.79 -27.39
N ASN A 6 -13.57 8.47 -27.59
CA ASN A 6 -14.68 7.53 -27.69
C ASN A 6 -14.52 6.44 -26.63
N VAL A 7 -15.63 5.91 -26.09
CA VAL A 7 -15.63 4.70 -25.26
C VAL A 7 -16.26 3.57 -26.06
N ASP A 8 -15.51 2.49 -26.23
CA ASP A 8 -16.03 1.20 -26.68
C ASP A 8 -16.07 0.24 -25.48
N VAL A 9 -17.12 -0.58 -25.39
CA VAL A 9 -17.21 -1.66 -24.41
C VAL A 9 -17.11 -3.01 -25.11
N GLN A 10 -16.26 -3.88 -24.58
CA GLN A 10 -16.10 -5.25 -25.06
C GLN A 10 -16.33 -6.21 -23.89
N ALA A 11 -17.26 -7.14 -24.08
CA ALA A 11 -17.25 -8.37 -23.30
C ALA A 11 -15.94 -9.10 -23.63
N VAL A 12 -15.17 -9.44 -22.61
CA VAL A 12 -14.11 -10.44 -22.76
C VAL A 12 -14.77 -11.82 -22.62
N PRO A 13 -14.57 -12.76 -23.57
CA PRO A 13 -13.72 -12.68 -24.75
C PRO A 13 -14.53 -12.08 -25.93
N ALA A 14 -13.86 -11.35 -26.82
CA ALA A 14 -14.55 -10.58 -27.85
C ALA A 14 -15.40 -11.46 -28.80
N GLY A 15 -16.74 -11.35 -28.74
CA GLY A 15 -17.64 -12.10 -29.62
C GLY A 15 -19.15 -11.82 -29.55
N SER A 16 -19.66 -11.22 -28.47
CA SER A 16 -21.10 -11.02 -28.21
C SER A 16 -21.46 -9.55 -27.92
N GLN A 17 -22.75 -9.26 -27.74
CA GLN A 17 -23.19 -7.99 -27.12
C GLN A 17 -22.59 -7.90 -25.70
N ALA A 18 -22.27 -6.68 -25.25
CA ALA A 18 -21.67 -6.44 -23.94
C ALA A 18 -22.58 -6.93 -22.79
N ARG A 19 -22.37 -8.18 -22.36
CA ARG A 19 -23.06 -8.91 -21.30
C ARG A 19 -22.05 -9.91 -20.68
N ILE A 20 -21.67 -9.76 -19.39
CA ILE A 20 -20.67 -10.61 -18.66
C ILE A 20 -20.98 -10.73 -17.13
N PRO A 21 -20.82 -11.83 -16.40
CA PRO A 21 -21.70 -12.33 -15.33
C PRO A 21 -21.17 -12.02 -13.92
N GLU A 22 -21.97 -12.32 -12.90
CA GLU A 22 -21.46 -12.67 -11.58
C GLU A 22 -20.66 -14.01 -11.60
N VAL A 23 -19.49 -14.01 -12.24
CA VAL A 23 -18.41 -15.00 -12.05
C VAL A 23 -17.07 -14.29 -11.94
N ALA A 24 -16.12 -14.84 -11.19
CA ALA A 24 -14.86 -14.19 -10.88
C ALA A 24 -13.90 -13.96 -12.09
N ASN A 25 -14.16 -14.59 -13.24
CA ASN A 25 -13.27 -14.65 -14.40
C ASN A 25 -13.90 -14.06 -15.68
N GLN A 26 -14.85 -13.12 -15.53
CA GLN A 26 -15.31 -12.33 -16.66
C GLN A 26 -15.49 -10.86 -16.29
N ARG A 27 -15.27 -10.00 -17.29
CA ARG A 27 -15.20 -8.55 -17.11
C ARG A 27 -15.61 -7.78 -18.35
N LEU A 28 -16.25 -6.62 -18.14
CA LEU A 28 -16.48 -5.64 -19.21
C LEU A 28 -15.17 -4.87 -19.34
N VAL A 29 -14.50 -5.01 -20.47
CA VAL A 29 -13.36 -4.15 -20.79
C VAL A 29 -13.91 -2.90 -21.46
N TYR A 30 -13.84 -1.80 -20.73
CA TYR A 30 -14.12 -0.47 -21.26
C TYR A 30 -12.82 0.12 -21.78
N SER A 31 -12.77 0.31 -23.09
CA SER A 31 -11.62 0.84 -23.80
C SER A 31 -11.92 2.27 -24.23
N MET A 32 -11.18 3.23 -23.69
CA MET A 32 -11.23 4.60 -24.21
C MET A 32 -10.20 4.75 -25.32
N THR A 33 -10.59 5.40 -26.42
CA THR A 33 -9.69 5.63 -27.56
C THR A 33 -9.65 7.10 -27.95
N ARG A 34 -8.47 7.59 -28.34
CA ARG A 34 -8.23 8.96 -28.83
C ARG A 34 -7.51 8.96 -30.18
N ASP A 35 -7.74 10.02 -30.95
CA ASP A 35 -7.18 10.23 -32.30
C ASP A 35 -5.84 11.00 -32.32
N GLU A 36 -5.60 11.88 -31.36
CA GLU A 36 -4.34 12.60 -31.16
C GLU A 36 -3.52 11.98 -30.02
N THR A 37 -2.29 11.54 -30.33
CA THR A 37 -1.38 10.87 -29.38
C THR A 37 -0.15 11.70 -28.99
N ASP A 38 0.04 12.89 -29.57
CA ASP A 38 1.30 13.65 -29.53
C ASP A 38 1.63 14.32 -28.17
N GLY A 39 0.75 14.17 -27.17
CA GLY A 39 0.97 14.58 -25.78
C GLY A 39 0.11 13.74 -24.84
N TYR A 40 0.03 14.09 -23.56
CA TYR A 40 -0.88 13.41 -22.64
C TYR A 40 -2.35 13.80 -22.93
N LEU A 41 -3.28 13.07 -22.32
CA LEU A 41 -4.67 13.50 -22.17
C LEU A 41 -5.28 12.78 -20.96
N ALA A 42 -5.72 13.52 -19.94
CA ALA A 42 -6.58 12.98 -18.89
C ALA A 42 -8.07 13.25 -19.21
N VAL A 43 -8.94 12.29 -18.93
CA VAL A 43 -10.38 12.31 -19.26
C VAL A 43 -11.19 11.82 -18.06
N LYS A 44 -12.09 12.64 -17.52
CA LYS A 44 -12.98 12.25 -16.43
C LYS A 44 -14.16 11.43 -16.95
N PHE A 45 -14.51 10.36 -16.25
CA PHE A 45 -15.65 9.51 -16.57
C PHE A 45 -16.44 9.12 -15.33
N GLU A 46 -17.60 8.53 -15.58
CA GLU A 46 -18.53 8.05 -14.55
C GLU A 46 -19.04 6.65 -14.89
N LEU A 47 -19.00 5.78 -13.89
CA LEU A 47 -19.72 4.52 -13.84
C LEU A 47 -21.09 4.79 -13.22
N SER A 48 -22.14 4.51 -13.97
CA SER A 48 -23.54 4.66 -13.56
C SER A 48 -24.33 3.43 -14.00
N GLY A 49 -25.59 3.26 -13.60
CA GLY A 49 -26.39 2.11 -14.03
C GLY A 49 -27.46 1.73 -13.03
N ASP A 50 -27.94 0.49 -13.16
CA ASP A 50 -28.77 -0.17 -12.15
C ASP A 50 -27.88 -0.84 -11.07
N ALA A 51 -26.70 -1.35 -11.46
CA ALA A 51 -25.75 -1.99 -10.56
C ALA A 51 -24.93 -1.01 -9.70
N ILE A 52 -24.56 -1.45 -8.50
CA ILE A 52 -23.94 -0.68 -7.43
C ILE A 52 -22.49 -1.14 -7.17
N TYR A 53 -21.56 -0.18 -7.23
CA TYR A 53 -20.14 -0.40 -6.97
C TYR A 53 -19.89 -0.94 -5.54
N ASN A 54 -18.93 -1.87 -5.41
CA ASN A 54 -18.62 -2.67 -4.21
C ASN A 54 -19.72 -3.62 -3.71
N VAL A 55 -20.96 -3.52 -4.22
CA VAL A 55 -22.02 -4.51 -3.97
C VAL A 55 -21.98 -5.54 -5.09
N ASP A 56 -22.26 -5.13 -6.33
CA ASP A 56 -22.57 -6.03 -7.44
C ASP A 56 -21.40 -6.10 -8.45
N TYR A 57 -20.46 -5.14 -8.37
CA TYR A 57 -19.22 -5.14 -9.13
C TYR A 57 -18.09 -4.36 -8.45
N ILE A 58 -16.86 -4.59 -8.90
CA ILE A 58 -15.70 -3.74 -8.68
C ILE A 58 -15.13 -3.29 -10.03
N ALA A 59 -14.53 -2.10 -10.09
CA ALA A 59 -13.77 -1.68 -11.26
C ALA A 59 -12.28 -1.65 -10.93
N THR A 60 -11.46 -2.11 -11.87
CA THR A 60 -10.00 -2.19 -11.75
C THR A 60 -9.36 -1.78 -13.06
N GLU A 61 -8.23 -1.09 -13.02
CA GLU A 61 -7.43 -0.86 -14.22
C GLU A 61 -6.99 -2.19 -14.90
N ILE A 62 -6.75 -2.15 -16.21
CA ILE A 62 -6.11 -3.25 -16.98
C ILE A 62 -4.66 -2.91 -17.36
N ASP A 63 -4.43 -1.66 -17.74
CA ASP A 63 -3.10 -1.09 -17.97
C ASP A 63 -2.39 -0.80 -16.63
N ARG A 64 -1.45 0.14 -16.56
CA ARG A 64 -0.80 0.53 -15.30
C ARG A 64 -0.69 2.05 -15.17
N ASP A 65 -1.29 2.58 -14.10
CA ASP A 65 -1.26 3.99 -13.70
C ASP A 65 -1.93 4.95 -14.73
N THR A 66 -2.85 4.41 -15.54
CA THR A 66 -3.67 5.13 -16.53
C THR A 66 -5.13 5.28 -16.11
N ILE A 67 -5.67 4.43 -15.21
CA ILE A 67 -7.09 4.52 -14.77
C ILE A 67 -7.18 4.56 -13.24
N GLN A 68 -7.57 5.70 -12.71
CA GLN A 68 -7.80 5.86 -11.27
C GLN A 68 -9.27 6.12 -10.95
N PHE A 69 -9.79 5.41 -9.95
CA PHE A 69 -11.13 5.60 -9.39
C PHE A 69 -11.06 6.41 -8.09
N SER A 70 -12.08 7.23 -7.82
CA SER A 70 -12.15 7.98 -6.56
C SER A 70 -12.18 7.04 -5.35
N SER A 71 -11.32 7.31 -4.36
CA SER A 71 -11.28 6.60 -3.08
C SER A 71 -12.58 6.77 -2.26
N VAL A 72 -13.33 7.84 -2.52
CA VAL A 72 -14.63 8.12 -1.87
C VAL A 72 -15.77 7.52 -2.69
N VAL A 73 -16.07 6.25 -2.45
CA VAL A 73 -17.19 5.54 -3.07
C VAL A 73 -18.53 5.99 -2.45
N PRO A 74 -19.45 6.60 -3.21
CA PRO A 74 -20.78 6.98 -2.70
C PRO A 74 -21.68 5.75 -2.54
N ALA A 75 -22.27 5.58 -1.35
CA ALA A 75 -23.16 4.45 -1.06
C ALA A 75 -24.44 4.49 -1.94
N GLY A 76 -24.50 3.62 -2.95
CA GLY A 76 -25.61 3.58 -3.92
C GLY A 76 -25.59 4.73 -4.95
N GLY A 77 -24.44 5.37 -5.16
CA GLY A 77 -24.26 6.43 -6.16
C GLY A 77 -23.35 6.03 -7.33
N PRO A 78 -23.33 6.82 -8.42
CA PRO A 78 -22.39 6.61 -9.51
C PRO A 78 -20.95 6.89 -9.04
N VAL A 79 -19.99 6.10 -9.53
CA VAL A 79 -18.56 6.23 -9.20
C VAL A 79 -17.86 7.03 -10.29
N THR A 80 -17.06 8.02 -9.90
CA THR A 80 -16.22 8.76 -10.85
C THR A 80 -14.79 8.24 -10.85
N GLY A 81 -14.18 8.26 -12.03
CA GLY A 81 -12.78 7.94 -12.25
C GLY A 81 -12.22 8.79 -13.39
N THR A 82 -10.93 8.62 -13.66
CA THR A 82 -10.20 9.32 -14.72
C THR A 82 -9.33 8.36 -15.50
N ALA A 83 -9.27 8.60 -16.80
CA ALA A 83 -8.48 7.87 -17.77
C ALA A 83 -7.39 8.79 -18.36
N THR A 84 -6.12 8.48 -18.09
CA THR A 84 -4.92 9.25 -18.41
C THR A 84 -4.10 8.53 -19.47
N PHE A 85 -4.14 9.04 -20.69
CA PHE A 85 -3.33 8.55 -21.82
C PHE A 85 -1.97 9.25 -21.82
N PHE A 86 -0.86 8.49 -21.82
CA PHE A 86 0.50 9.03 -21.96
C PHE A 86 0.86 9.33 -23.44
N PRO A 87 1.92 10.11 -23.74
CA PRO A 87 2.31 10.44 -25.10
C PRO A 87 2.67 9.18 -25.91
N GLY A 88 2.08 9.06 -27.11
CA GLY A 88 2.16 7.87 -27.96
C GLY A 88 1.01 6.86 -27.75
N GLU A 89 0.25 6.95 -26.66
CA GLU A 89 -0.87 6.03 -26.39
C GLU A 89 -2.17 6.52 -27.02
N SER A 90 -2.80 5.68 -27.84
CA SER A 90 -4.12 5.91 -28.43
C SER A 90 -5.27 5.33 -27.61
N THR A 91 -4.98 4.58 -26.55
CA THR A 91 -5.92 3.65 -25.91
C THR A 91 -5.54 3.41 -24.46
N VAL A 92 -6.53 3.44 -23.56
CA VAL A 92 -6.41 3.05 -22.13
C VAL A 92 -7.64 2.25 -21.72
N GLN A 93 -7.48 1.28 -20.81
CA GLN A 93 -8.51 0.27 -20.51
C GLN A 93 -8.70 0.01 -19.01
N PHE A 94 -9.97 -0.16 -18.62
CA PHE A 94 -10.32 -0.74 -17.32
C PHE A 94 -11.29 -1.90 -17.46
N ALA A 95 -11.21 -2.81 -16.50
CA ALA A 95 -12.13 -3.90 -16.29
C ALA A 95 -13.20 -3.49 -15.28
N VAL A 96 -14.44 -3.83 -15.57
CA VAL A 96 -15.48 -3.98 -14.55
C VAL A 96 -15.69 -5.48 -14.34
N ASN A 97 -15.32 -5.96 -13.15
CA ASN A 97 -15.44 -7.36 -12.74
C ASN A 97 -16.65 -7.47 -11.80
N PRO A 98 -17.73 -8.17 -12.17
CA PRO A 98 -18.87 -8.34 -11.27
C PRO A 98 -18.50 -9.16 -10.04
N LYS A 99 -19.22 -8.91 -8.95
CA LYS A 99 -18.92 -9.47 -7.63
C LYS A 99 -19.92 -10.58 -7.31
N VAL A 100 -19.44 -11.82 -7.34
CA VAL A 100 -20.24 -13.00 -7.02
C VAL A 100 -20.74 -12.93 -5.57
N ASP A 101 -22.05 -13.02 -5.36
CA ASP A 101 -22.61 -13.28 -4.01
C ASP A 101 -23.60 -14.46 -3.96
N SER A 102 -24.68 -14.37 -3.19
CA SER A 102 -25.67 -15.43 -2.95
C SER A 102 -27.13 -14.98 -3.05
N LEU A 103 -27.36 -13.71 -3.41
CA LEU A 103 -28.67 -13.21 -3.77
C LEU A 103 -29.09 -13.75 -5.16
N VAL A 104 -30.38 -13.65 -5.47
CA VAL A 104 -30.91 -14.06 -6.78
C VAL A 104 -31.57 -12.84 -7.38
N GLU A 105 -30.84 -12.18 -8.25
CA GLU A 105 -31.15 -10.82 -8.69
C GLU A 105 -31.65 -10.85 -10.15
N ARG A 106 -31.45 -9.77 -10.90
CA ARG A 106 -31.93 -9.59 -12.28
C ARG A 106 -30.76 -9.13 -13.15
N ASP A 107 -30.84 -9.28 -14.47
CA ASP A 107 -29.92 -8.60 -15.40
C ASP A 107 -29.77 -7.12 -15.01
N GLU A 108 -28.56 -6.69 -14.65
CA GLU A 108 -28.24 -5.30 -14.34
C GLU A 108 -27.30 -4.71 -15.40
N ASP A 109 -27.46 -3.40 -15.67
CA ASP A 109 -26.68 -2.65 -16.66
C ASP A 109 -25.71 -1.68 -15.97
N ILE A 110 -24.50 -1.59 -16.52
CA ILE A 110 -23.48 -0.58 -16.20
C ILE A 110 -23.29 0.30 -17.43
N VAL A 111 -23.23 1.60 -17.20
CA VAL A 111 -23.23 2.68 -18.19
C VAL A 111 -22.03 3.59 -17.93
N VAL A 112 -21.03 3.49 -18.80
CA VAL A 112 -19.85 4.35 -18.77
C VAL A 112 -20.11 5.59 -19.60
N THR A 113 -19.93 6.75 -18.97
CA THR A 113 -20.13 8.05 -19.60
C THR A 113 -18.85 8.89 -19.44
N ILE A 114 -18.22 9.27 -20.56
CA ILE A 114 -17.25 10.37 -20.54
C ILE A 114 -18.00 11.62 -20.06
N LYS A 115 -17.53 12.21 -18.96
CA LYS A 115 -17.97 13.53 -18.55
C LYS A 115 -17.15 14.53 -19.35
N GLN A 116 -17.78 15.58 -19.84
CA GLN A 116 -17.02 16.78 -20.19
C GLN A 116 -16.46 17.31 -18.87
N VAL A 117 -15.13 17.40 -18.75
CA VAL A 117 -14.50 18.18 -17.68
C VAL A 117 -14.81 19.65 -17.97
N ASP A 118 -15.16 20.43 -16.95
CA ASP A 118 -15.25 21.88 -17.07
C ASP A 118 -13.89 22.42 -17.55
N GLU A 119 -13.85 23.06 -18.72
CA GLU A 119 -12.60 23.42 -19.39
C GLU A 119 -11.77 24.37 -18.51
N LEU A 120 -10.66 23.88 -17.97
CA LEU A 120 -9.67 24.69 -17.27
C LEU A 120 -8.55 25.06 -18.25
N GLY A 121 -8.26 26.36 -18.36
CA GLY A 121 -7.16 26.88 -19.17
C GLY A 121 -5.77 26.55 -18.58
N PRO A 122 -4.68 27.01 -19.22
CA PRO A 122 -3.34 26.86 -18.66
C PRO A 122 -3.23 27.58 -17.31
N ILE A 123 -2.64 26.89 -16.35
CA ILE A 123 -2.47 27.33 -14.97
C ILE A 123 -1.66 28.63 -14.89
N ARG A 124 -2.17 29.57 -14.10
CA ARG A 124 -1.52 30.84 -13.76
C ARG A 124 -0.85 30.80 -12.39
N GLY A 125 -1.45 30.13 -11.42
CA GLY A 125 -0.93 30.08 -10.06
C GLY A 125 -1.67 29.02 -9.27
N GLY A 126 -1.26 28.81 -8.03
CA GLY A 126 -1.76 27.70 -7.23
C GLY A 126 -1.22 27.72 -5.81
N ALA A 127 -1.93 27.04 -4.91
CA ALA A 127 -1.56 26.98 -3.50
C ALA A 127 -2.05 25.66 -2.88
N ALA A 128 -1.19 25.03 -2.07
CA ALA A 128 -1.59 23.94 -1.20
C ALA A 128 -2.38 24.45 0.01
N LEU A 129 -3.54 23.85 0.25
CA LEU A 129 -4.22 23.93 1.54
C LEU A 129 -3.83 22.73 2.39
N ILE A 130 -2.86 22.90 3.29
CA ILE A 130 -2.44 21.87 4.25
C ILE A 130 -3.46 21.81 5.39
N ALA A 131 -4.48 20.97 5.23
CA ALA A 131 -5.47 20.70 6.27
C ALA A 131 -4.89 19.79 7.38
N VAL A 132 -5.12 20.15 8.65
CA VAL A 132 -4.48 19.45 9.79
C VAL A 132 -5.02 18.03 9.94
N GLY A 133 -4.23 17.04 9.51
CA GLY A 133 -4.59 15.62 9.59
C GLY A 133 -5.45 15.11 8.43
N GLN A 134 -5.39 15.78 7.28
CA GLN A 134 -5.97 15.34 6.00
C GLN A 134 -4.90 15.48 4.91
N ASP A 135 -5.15 14.91 3.74
CA ASP A 135 -4.28 15.03 2.58
C ASP A 135 -4.21 16.48 2.07
N THR A 136 -3.07 16.87 1.47
CA THR A 136 -2.85 18.22 0.97
C THR A 136 -3.78 18.50 -0.21
N VAL A 137 -4.63 19.54 -0.12
CA VAL A 137 -5.56 19.90 -1.20
C VAL A 137 -4.97 21.03 -2.05
N TYR A 138 -4.49 20.69 -3.23
CA TYR A 138 -3.88 21.62 -4.18
C TYR A 138 -4.98 22.40 -4.90
N HIS A 139 -4.97 23.73 -4.78
CA HIS A 139 -5.84 24.60 -5.58
C HIS A 139 -5.02 25.26 -6.68
N VAL A 140 -5.61 25.43 -7.85
CA VAL A 140 -5.00 26.10 -9.00
C VAL A 140 -5.97 27.07 -9.65
N ILE A 141 -5.43 28.09 -10.30
CA ILE A 141 -6.18 29.05 -11.12
C ILE A 141 -5.68 29.04 -12.56
N ASP A 142 -6.55 29.31 -13.52
CA ASP A 142 -6.18 29.40 -14.94
C ASP A 142 -6.14 30.85 -15.47
N ASN A 143 -5.96 30.98 -16.79
CA ASN A 143 -6.01 32.26 -17.50
C ASN A 143 -7.44 32.78 -17.81
N GLN A 144 -8.49 32.13 -17.31
CA GLN A 144 -9.90 32.57 -17.30
C GLN A 144 -10.36 33.03 -15.90
N ASN A 145 -9.52 32.90 -14.86
CA ASN A 145 -9.84 33.06 -13.43
C ASN A 145 -10.75 31.96 -12.87
N GLN A 146 -10.79 30.80 -13.51
CA GLN A 146 -11.44 29.62 -12.96
C GLN A 146 -10.52 29.01 -11.89
N LEU A 147 -11.07 28.83 -10.68
CA LEU A 147 -10.41 28.13 -9.59
C LEU A 147 -10.79 26.64 -9.66
N ALA A 148 -9.81 25.76 -9.52
CA ALA A 148 -10.02 24.32 -9.43
C ALA A 148 -9.23 23.73 -8.25
N ILE A 149 -9.68 22.57 -7.77
CA ILE A 149 -8.86 21.65 -6.97
C ILE A 149 -8.18 20.67 -7.92
N VAL A 150 -6.88 20.45 -7.73
CA VAL A 150 -6.13 19.33 -8.33
C VAL A 150 -6.06 18.21 -7.29
N ASP A 151 -6.55 17.03 -7.68
CA ASP A 151 -6.20 15.77 -7.04
C ASP A 151 -4.85 15.33 -7.63
N THR A 152 -3.80 15.29 -6.79
CA THR A 152 -2.40 15.11 -7.23
C THR A 152 -1.98 13.65 -7.44
N GLU A 153 -2.83 12.69 -7.05
CA GLU A 153 -2.64 11.28 -7.40
C GLU A 153 -3.15 11.03 -8.83
N THR A 154 -4.35 11.54 -9.14
CA THR A 154 -5.01 11.41 -10.45
C THR A 154 -4.53 12.42 -11.51
N GLY A 155 -3.97 13.56 -11.10
CA GLY A 155 -3.76 14.74 -11.95
C GLY A 155 -5.05 15.48 -12.34
N THR A 156 -6.18 15.20 -11.69
CA THR A 156 -7.50 15.70 -12.13
C THR A 156 -7.89 17.02 -11.52
N THR A 157 -8.50 17.87 -12.34
CA THR A 157 -9.11 19.12 -11.91
C THR A 157 -10.60 18.97 -11.68
N HIS A 158 -11.06 19.46 -10.53
CA HIS A 158 -12.45 19.81 -10.30
C HIS A 158 -12.56 21.34 -10.22
N VAL A 159 -13.10 21.95 -11.28
CA VAL A 159 -13.39 23.39 -11.30
C VAL A 159 -14.46 23.70 -10.25
N ILE A 160 -14.14 24.60 -9.33
CA ILE A 160 -15.06 25.13 -8.30
C ILE A 160 -15.96 26.21 -8.91
N GLY A 161 -15.38 27.03 -9.81
CA GLY A 161 -16.08 28.11 -10.49
C GLY A 161 -15.14 29.23 -10.95
N THR A 162 -15.70 30.29 -11.54
CA THR A 162 -14.95 31.50 -11.95
C THR A 162 -14.97 32.53 -10.84
N MET A 163 -13.81 33.10 -10.47
CA MET A 163 -13.72 34.19 -9.51
C MET A 163 -14.38 35.48 -10.07
N ASP A 164 -15.24 36.12 -9.29
CA ASP A 164 -15.85 37.43 -9.62
C ASP A 164 -14.80 38.55 -9.49
N VAL A 165 -13.95 38.70 -10.52
CA VAL A 165 -12.86 39.67 -10.60
C VAL A 165 -12.74 40.28 -12.00
N PHE A 166 -12.32 41.55 -12.07
CA PHE A 166 -12.24 42.33 -13.31
C PHE A 166 -10.86 42.29 -13.99
N GLN A 167 -9.92 41.54 -13.45
CA GLN A 167 -8.57 41.35 -13.98
C GLN A 167 -8.21 39.88 -14.02
N ASN A 168 -7.22 39.52 -14.85
CA ASN A 168 -6.57 38.22 -14.76
C ASN A 168 -5.82 38.15 -13.42
N ILE A 169 -6.12 37.13 -12.62
CA ILE A 169 -5.30 36.78 -11.46
C ILE A 169 -4.00 36.16 -11.99
N ASN A 170 -2.89 36.50 -11.35
CA ASN A 170 -1.58 35.94 -11.65
C ASN A 170 -1.21 34.84 -10.66
N ASP A 171 -1.61 34.95 -9.38
CA ASP A 171 -1.35 33.92 -8.38
C ASP A 171 -2.35 33.91 -7.19
N ILE A 172 -2.37 32.84 -6.40
CA ILE A 172 -3.21 32.65 -5.20
C ILE A 172 -2.41 32.15 -3.99
N ALA A 173 -2.91 32.40 -2.77
CA ALA A 173 -2.30 31.89 -1.54
C ALA A 173 -3.35 31.63 -0.44
N PHE A 174 -3.22 30.50 0.27
CA PHE A 174 -3.96 30.24 1.50
C PHE A 174 -3.17 30.75 2.70
N THR A 175 -3.82 31.55 3.55
CA THR A 175 -3.30 31.78 4.90
C THR A 175 -3.41 30.53 5.76
N LYS A 176 -2.58 30.44 6.80
CA LYS A 176 -2.65 29.43 7.86
C LYS A 176 -4.02 29.22 8.52
N ASN A 177 -4.96 30.16 8.34
CA ASN A 177 -6.34 30.04 8.84
C ASN A 177 -7.33 29.42 7.82
N GLY A 178 -6.89 29.15 6.58
CA GLY A 178 -7.73 28.70 5.47
C GLY A 178 -8.40 29.84 4.69
N ASP A 179 -8.19 31.12 5.05
CA ASP A 179 -8.65 32.25 4.23
C ASP A 179 -7.80 32.33 2.95
N LEU A 180 -8.44 32.28 1.77
CA LEU A 180 -7.82 32.31 0.43
C LEU A 180 -7.72 33.74 -0.12
N PHE A 181 -6.56 34.06 -0.72
CA PHE A 181 -6.28 35.35 -1.36
C PHE A 181 -5.80 35.15 -2.80
N ALA A 182 -6.00 36.17 -3.63
CA ALA A 182 -5.66 36.18 -5.05
C ALA A 182 -5.05 37.54 -5.44
N ILE A 183 -3.96 37.53 -6.23
CA ILE A 183 -3.26 38.74 -6.67
C ILE A 183 -3.26 38.87 -8.20
N SER A 184 -3.49 40.08 -8.71
CA SER A 184 -3.41 40.41 -10.14
C SER A 184 -2.15 41.24 -10.43
N ALA A 185 -2.13 42.02 -11.51
CA ALA A 185 -1.00 42.91 -11.81
C ALA A 185 -0.87 44.08 -10.82
N ASP A 186 -1.99 44.60 -10.30
CA ASP A 186 -2.04 45.75 -9.36
C ASP A 186 -3.13 45.66 -8.25
N HIS A 187 -4.00 44.63 -8.24
CA HIS A 187 -5.09 44.45 -7.27
C HIS A 187 -4.91 43.20 -6.39
N LEU A 188 -5.29 43.29 -5.11
CA LEU A 188 -5.42 42.15 -4.19
C LEU A 188 -6.91 41.84 -3.90
N TYR A 189 -7.26 40.56 -3.83
CA TYR A 189 -8.60 40.06 -3.54
C TYR A 189 -8.58 38.98 -2.45
N GLN A 190 -9.64 38.92 -1.64
CA GLN A 190 -10.02 37.73 -0.85
C GLN A 190 -11.03 36.89 -1.65
N VAL A 191 -10.92 35.57 -1.62
CA VAL A 191 -11.76 34.62 -2.39
C VAL A 191 -12.56 33.72 -1.45
N PHE A 192 -13.81 33.41 -1.80
CA PHE A 192 -14.74 32.60 -0.98
C PHE A 192 -15.16 31.31 -1.70
N PRO A 193 -14.28 30.29 -1.79
CA PRO A 193 -14.52 29.08 -2.58
C PRO A 193 -15.66 28.20 -2.04
N ASP A 194 -16.08 28.41 -0.79
CA ASP A 194 -17.23 27.77 -0.15
C ASP A 194 -18.59 28.43 -0.49
N MET A 195 -18.57 29.62 -1.12
CA MET A 195 -19.75 30.44 -1.37
C MET A 195 -20.22 30.46 -2.84
N VAL A 196 -19.92 29.41 -3.62
CA VAL A 196 -20.26 29.34 -5.05
C VAL A 196 -21.76 29.50 -5.31
N SER A 197 -22.13 30.37 -6.25
CA SER A 197 -23.49 30.46 -6.82
C SER A 197 -23.39 30.52 -8.33
N ASP A 198 -24.17 29.68 -9.03
CA ASP A 198 -24.27 29.69 -10.50
C ASP A 198 -22.90 29.58 -11.23
N GLY A 199 -21.93 28.88 -10.63
CA GLY A 199 -20.57 28.74 -11.14
C GLY A 199 -19.64 29.94 -10.90
N ILE A 200 -20.11 30.95 -10.15
CA ILE A 200 -19.34 32.14 -9.76
C ILE A 200 -18.89 32.01 -8.31
N ILE A 201 -17.60 32.24 -8.08
CA ILE A 201 -16.97 32.32 -6.76
C ILE A 201 -16.94 33.79 -6.35
N PRO A 202 -17.61 34.20 -5.26
CA PRO A 202 -17.54 35.57 -4.76
C PRO A 202 -16.11 35.96 -4.39
N THR A 203 -15.75 37.23 -4.63
CA THR A 203 -14.50 37.82 -4.10
C THR A 203 -14.77 39.14 -3.38
N THR A 204 -13.78 39.61 -2.63
CA THR A 204 -13.75 40.97 -2.09
C THR A 204 -12.44 41.63 -2.49
N PHE A 205 -12.52 42.69 -3.29
CA PHE A 205 -11.37 43.54 -3.61
C PHE A 205 -10.89 44.28 -2.36
N MET A 206 -9.62 44.11 -2.01
CA MET A 206 -9.02 44.67 -0.79
C MET A 206 -8.30 46.00 -1.03
N GLY A 207 -7.71 46.19 -2.21
CA GLY A 207 -7.01 47.41 -2.56
C GLY A 207 -5.93 47.24 -3.63
N PHE A 208 -5.35 48.36 -4.04
CA PHE A 208 -4.21 48.41 -4.96
C PHE A 208 -2.90 48.18 -4.20
N HIS A 209 -2.21 47.07 -4.43
CA HIS A 209 -1.01 46.70 -3.65
C HIS A 209 0.26 47.47 -4.05
N GLY A 210 0.28 48.15 -5.20
CA GLY A 210 1.39 49.01 -5.63
C GLY A 210 2.66 48.28 -6.11
N ILE A 211 2.82 47.00 -5.78
CA ILE A 211 3.79 46.07 -6.40
C ILE A 211 3.63 46.14 -7.93
N LEU A 212 4.74 46.30 -8.65
CA LEU A 212 4.72 46.49 -10.10
C LEU A 212 4.57 45.15 -10.82
N ASN A 213 3.40 44.91 -11.43
CA ASN A 213 3.06 43.66 -12.12
C ASN A 213 3.28 42.45 -11.21
N ALA A 214 2.60 42.39 -10.05
CA ALA A 214 2.74 41.24 -9.15
C ALA A 214 2.43 39.93 -9.88
N ASN A 215 3.29 38.92 -9.67
CA ASN A 215 3.25 37.66 -10.40
C ASN A 215 3.21 36.42 -9.49
N ALA A 216 3.62 36.53 -8.23
CA ALA A 216 3.68 35.43 -7.26
C ALA A 216 3.21 35.87 -5.86
N LEU A 217 2.64 34.96 -5.05
CA LEU A 217 1.99 35.23 -3.75
C LEU A 217 2.12 34.07 -2.74
N VAL A 218 2.40 34.35 -1.46
CA VAL A 218 2.39 33.33 -0.37
C VAL A 218 1.97 33.90 0.99
N ASP A 219 1.40 33.06 1.87
CA ASP A 219 1.22 33.38 3.29
C ASP A 219 2.57 33.45 4.01
N SER A 220 2.84 34.56 4.70
CA SER A 220 4.12 34.71 5.40
C SER A 220 4.14 33.91 6.71
N ARG A 221 5.20 33.12 6.93
CA ARG A 221 5.40 32.43 8.20
C ARG A 221 5.78 33.45 9.27
N SER A 222 4.83 33.80 10.13
CA SER A 222 4.94 34.84 11.17
C SER A 222 6.31 34.87 11.86
N GLY A 223 6.99 36.00 11.70
CA GLY A 223 8.36 36.25 12.17
C GLY A 223 9.37 36.43 11.03
N ASP A 224 9.15 35.78 9.88
CA ASP A 224 9.99 35.96 8.69
C ASP A 224 9.90 37.39 8.19
N PHE A 225 11.05 38.02 7.96
CA PHE A 225 11.13 39.43 7.57
C PHE A 225 10.31 40.38 8.50
N GLY A 226 10.08 39.96 9.76
CA GLY A 226 9.25 40.68 10.73
C GLY A 226 7.75 40.70 10.40
N SER A 227 7.23 39.70 9.67
CA SER A 227 5.79 39.56 9.37
C SER A 227 4.95 39.08 10.56
N GLN A 228 3.64 39.26 10.46
CA GLN A 228 2.63 38.80 11.40
C GLN A 228 1.74 37.73 10.76
N VAL A 229 0.94 37.02 11.57
CA VAL A 229 0.03 35.97 11.08
C VAL A 229 -1.02 36.58 10.15
N GLY A 230 -1.00 36.20 8.88
CA GLY A 230 -1.91 36.68 7.83
C GLY A 230 -1.36 37.79 6.95
N ASP A 231 -0.15 38.31 7.22
CA ASP A 231 0.58 39.10 6.22
C ASP A 231 1.00 38.18 5.05
N LEU A 232 0.98 38.69 3.82
CA LEU A 232 1.41 37.94 2.63
C LEU A 232 2.79 38.43 2.14
N PHE A 233 3.54 37.58 1.45
CA PHE A 233 4.65 38.02 0.59
C PHE A 233 4.24 37.92 -0.88
N ALA A 234 4.73 38.84 -1.70
CA ALA A 234 4.54 38.83 -3.15
C ALA A 234 5.76 39.42 -3.88
N VAL A 235 5.90 39.06 -5.15
CA VAL A 235 7.03 39.48 -6.01
C VAL A 235 6.52 40.02 -7.36
N GLY A 236 7.17 41.07 -7.87
CA GLY A 236 6.87 41.66 -9.18
C GLY A 236 7.51 40.88 -10.34
N GLN A 237 6.83 40.82 -11.49
CA GLN A 237 7.31 40.06 -12.64
C GLN A 237 8.71 40.49 -13.09
N THR A 238 8.99 41.79 -13.15
CA THR A 238 10.24 42.35 -13.69
C THR A 238 11.06 43.10 -12.63
N PHE A 239 10.79 42.84 -11.35
CA PHE A 239 11.46 43.49 -10.22
C PHE A 239 11.32 42.57 -9.02
N LEU A 240 12.40 41.88 -8.66
CA LEU A 240 12.34 40.71 -7.78
C LEU A 240 12.35 41.07 -6.29
N ASP A 241 12.21 42.35 -5.92
CA ASP A 241 11.95 42.76 -4.54
C ASP A 241 10.84 41.89 -3.91
N LEU A 242 11.18 41.16 -2.85
CA LEU A 242 10.20 40.49 -2.00
C LEU A 242 9.47 41.59 -1.22
N GLN A 243 8.18 41.77 -1.50
CA GLN A 243 7.35 42.79 -0.86
C GLN A 243 6.35 42.12 0.08
N ARG A 244 6.32 42.56 1.33
CA ARG A 244 5.34 42.13 2.32
C ARG A 244 4.10 43.02 2.23
N ILE A 245 2.93 42.39 2.17
CA ILE A 245 1.62 43.02 2.25
C ILE A 245 1.12 42.85 3.69
N ASP A 246 0.99 43.97 4.42
CA ASP A 246 0.49 43.98 5.79
C ASP A 246 -1.04 43.87 5.78
N ILE A 247 -1.61 42.82 6.39
CA ILE A 247 -3.05 42.54 6.35
C ILE A 247 -3.64 42.38 7.76
N GLU A 248 -4.75 43.08 8.03
CA GLU A 248 -5.43 43.06 9.34
C GLU A 248 -6.90 42.61 9.22
N LYS A 249 -7.32 41.61 10.02
CA LYS A 249 -8.70 41.11 10.05
C LYS A 249 -9.58 41.97 10.96
N SER A 250 -10.21 42.99 10.39
CA SER A 250 -11.13 43.90 11.08
C SER A 250 -12.54 43.31 11.14
N GLY A 251 -12.79 42.49 12.16
CA GLY A 251 -14.06 41.77 12.30
C GLY A 251 -14.17 40.60 11.32
N SER A 252 -15.10 40.69 10.36
CA SER A 252 -15.27 39.68 9.30
C SER A 252 -14.65 40.10 7.95
N GLN A 253 -13.94 41.23 7.90
CA GLN A 253 -13.32 41.74 6.67
C GLN A 253 -11.80 41.87 6.89
N PHE A 254 -11.01 41.54 5.86
CA PHE A 254 -9.59 41.87 5.84
C PHE A 254 -9.37 43.26 5.24
N LEU A 255 -8.40 43.98 5.80
CA LEU A 255 -7.94 45.28 5.33
C LEU A 255 -6.45 45.19 4.99
N MET A 256 -6.07 45.61 3.80
CA MET A 256 -4.68 45.79 3.42
C MET A 256 -4.19 47.14 3.96
N ASN A 257 -3.25 47.11 4.90
CA ASN A 257 -2.80 48.28 5.64
C ASN A 257 -1.62 49.00 4.97
N ASN A 258 -0.65 48.25 4.43
CA ASN A 258 0.63 48.77 3.94
C ASN A 258 1.35 47.72 3.07
N VAL A 259 2.29 48.14 2.22
CA VAL A 259 3.13 47.24 1.41
C VAL A 259 4.58 47.71 1.46
N THR A 260 5.52 46.80 1.77
CA THR A 260 6.92 47.14 2.07
C THR A 260 7.90 46.15 1.41
N THR A 261 8.90 46.62 0.65
CA THR A 261 10.06 45.77 0.29
C THR A 261 10.76 45.30 1.57
N VAL A 262 10.89 43.98 1.71
CA VAL A 262 11.63 43.35 2.81
C VAL A 262 12.95 42.70 2.37
N PHE A 263 13.11 42.35 1.09
CA PHE A 263 14.36 41.80 0.57
C PHE A 263 14.56 42.11 -0.91
N ASP A 264 15.76 42.60 -1.26
CA ASP A 264 16.21 42.94 -2.61
C ASP A 264 16.90 41.72 -3.24
N ILE A 265 16.12 40.92 -4.00
CA ILE A 265 16.62 39.68 -4.63
C ILE A 265 17.62 40.00 -5.75
N ASP A 266 17.34 41.01 -6.57
CA ASP A 266 18.17 41.39 -7.71
C ASP A 266 19.56 41.89 -7.26
N GLY A 267 19.59 42.72 -6.22
CA GLY A 267 20.81 43.17 -5.54
C GLY A 267 21.54 42.05 -4.81
N ALA A 268 20.81 41.11 -4.19
CA ALA A 268 21.42 39.93 -3.57
C ALA A 268 22.13 39.03 -4.60
N LEU A 269 21.47 38.69 -5.72
CA LEU A 269 22.06 37.93 -6.83
C LEU A 269 23.28 38.65 -7.42
N ALA A 270 23.16 39.95 -7.69
CA ALA A 270 24.26 40.77 -8.21
C ALA A 270 25.46 40.84 -7.24
N SER A 271 25.22 40.85 -5.92
CA SER A 271 26.28 40.86 -4.90
C SER A 271 27.11 39.55 -4.89
N LEU A 272 26.50 38.44 -5.31
CA LEU A 272 27.11 37.12 -5.44
C LEU A 272 27.79 36.89 -6.79
N LEU A 273 27.78 37.89 -7.69
CA LEU A 273 28.20 37.79 -9.09
C LEU A 273 27.41 36.75 -9.91
N LEU A 274 26.17 36.48 -9.49
CA LEU A 274 25.20 35.67 -10.24
C LEU A 274 24.49 36.55 -11.28
N PRO A 275 23.82 35.97 -12.30
CA PRO A 275 22.93 36.72 -13.17
C PRO A 275 21.82 37.39 -12.33
N SER A 276 21.46 38.62 -12.69
CA SER A 276 20.39 39.41 -12.06
C SER A 276 19.46 40.02 -13.12
N ASP A 277 19.32 39.30 -14.24
CA ASP A 277 18.43 39.58 -15.37
C ASP A 277 17.24 38.59 -15.41
N TYR A 278 16.93 38.01 -14.24
CA TYR A 278 15.79 37.15 -14.01
C TYR A 278 14.48 37.94 -13.97
N ILE A 279 13.39 37.30 -14.39
CA ILE A 279 12.00 37.73 -14.18
C ILE A 279 11.27 36.63 -13.40
N SER A 280 10.31 36.99 -12.54
CA SER A 280 9.46 35.99 -11.89
C SER A 280 8.60 35.32 -12.97
N SER A 281 8.65 34.00 -13.04
CA SER A 281 8.05 33.21 -14.11
C SER A 281 6.70 32.60 -13.74
N GLY A 282 6.44 32.40 -12.46
CA GLY A 282 5.19 31.82 -11.96
C GLY A 282 4.85 32.09 -10.50
N ASP A 283 5.73 31.73 -9.56
CA ASP A 283 5.30 31.44 -8.18
C ASP A 283 6.39 31.68 -7.11
N LEU A 284 5.99 31.67 -5.84
CA LEU A 284 6.79 31.80 -4.62
C LEU A 284 6.14 30.93 -3.52
N ASP A 285 6.80 29.87 -3.04
CA ASP A 285 6.31 29.08 -1.89
C ASP A 285 7.47 28.68 -0.94
N TYR A 286 7.18 28.05 0.20
CA TYR A 286 8.16 27.64 1.21
C TYR A 286 8.50 26.15 1.16
N ASP A 287 9.78 25.81 1.02
CA ASP A 287 10.26 24.43 1.11
C ASP A 287 10.07 23.78 2.51
N ILE A 288 10.31 22.46 2.58
CA ILE A 288 10.25 21.67 3.82
C ILE A 288 11.23 22.17 4.91
N GLY A 289 12.33 22.80 4.51
CA GLY A 289 13.31 23.43 5.41
C GLY A 289 12.84 24.78 5.95
N GLY A 290 11.79 25.35 5.37
CA GLY A 290 11.26 26.67 5.68
C GLY A 290 11.99 27.82 5.00
N ASN A 291 12.68 27.58 3.87
CA ASN A 291 13.20 28.60 2.98
C ASN A 291 12.13 28.98 1.95
N LEU A 292 12.06 30.25 1.54
CA LEU A 292 11.26 30.65 0.37
C LEU A 292 11.94 30.18 -0.92
N VAL A 293 11.15 29.79 -1.91
CA VAL A 293 11.59 29.33 -3.25
C VAL A 293 10.78 30.08 -4.30
N LEU A 294 11.47 30.90 -5.11
CA LEU A 294 10.87 31.72 -6.17
C LEU A 294 11.13 31.09 -7.55
N SER A 295 10.08 30.95 -8.36
CA SER A 295 10.17 30.58 -9.78
C SER A 295 10.62 31.77 -10.61
N VAL A 296 11.75 31.65 -11.30
CA VAL A 296 12.30 32.70 -12.16
C VAL A 296 12.73 32.16 -13.54
N MET A 297 12.71 33.02 -14.56
CA MET A 297 13.23 32.72 -15.90
C MET A 297 14.14 33.86 -16.34
N ARG A 298 15.19 33.61 -17.13
CA ARG A 298 15.93 34.69 -17.82
C ARG A 298 15.41 34.85 -19.26
N PRO A 299 15.29 36.07 -19.80
CA PRO A 299 14.88 36.29 -21.20
C PRO A 299 15.76 35.64 -22.29
N ALA A 300 16.89 35.02 -21.92
CA ALA A 300 17.80 34.30 -22.80
C ALA A 300 17.75 32.76 -22.64
N ASP A 301 17.04 32.25 -21.63
CA ASP A 301 16.87 30.82 -21.38
C ASP A 301 15.54 30.32 -21.96
N SER A 302 15.43 29.01 -22.19
CA SER A 302 14.19 28.33 -22.58
C SER A 302 13.58 27.49 -21.45
N PHE A 303 14.01 27.77 -20.22
CA PHE A 303 13.65 27.05 -19.00
C PHE A 303 13.55 28.03 -17.83
N ASP A 304 12.77 27.64 -16.83
CA ASP A 304 12.70 28.30 -15.53
C ASP A 304 13.85 27.81 -14.62
N SER A 305 14.07 28.50 -13.51
CA SER A 305 15.07 28.22 -12.49
C SER A 305 14.52 28.61 -11.12
N LEU A 306 15.01 27.95 -10.08
CA LEU A 306 14.58 28.15 -8.70
C LEU A 306 15.60 29.00 -7.93
N VAL A 307 15.12 30.09 -7.30
CA VAL A 307 15.89 30.91 -6.36
C VAL A 307 15.44 30.58 -4.94
N THR A 308 16.31 29.95 -4.16
CA THR A 308 16.06 29.70 -2.73
C THR A 308 16.55 30.87 -1.88
N ILE A 309 15.70 31.37 -0.98
CA ILE A 309 15.96 32.47 -0.06
C ILE A 309 15.80 31.92 1.36
N ARG A 310 16.91 31.84 2.10
CA ARG A 310 16.90 31.25 3.45
C ARG A 310 16.09 32.08 4.45
N THR A 311 15.24 31.38 5.18
CA THR A 311 14.44 31.83 6.33
C THR A 311 14.55 30.78 7.45
N PRO A 312 14.27 31.12 8.73
CA PRO A 312 13.81 32.40 9.23
C PRO A 312 14.93 33.44 9.43
N GLY A 313 14.62 34.71 9.23
CA GLY A 313 15.57 35.80 9.42
C GLY A 313 15.00 37.20 9.15
N THR A 314 15.75 38.23 9.56
CA THR A 314 15.47 39.65 9.24
C THR A 314 16.25 40.15 8.01
N ALA A 315 17.11 39.31 7.45
CA ALA A 315 17.78 39.52 6.17
C ALA A 315 17.79 38.17 5.46
N GLY A 316 17.18 38.12 4.27
CA GLY A 316 17.18 36.92 3.43
C GLY A 316 18.61 36.61 2.96
N LEU A 317 18.88 35.34 2.72
CA LEU A 317 20.16 34.90 2.18
C LEU A 317 19.94 33.91 1.04
N ILE A 318 20.30 34.35 -0.17
CA ILE A 318 20.56 33.46 -1.30
C ILE A 318 22.00 32.95 -1.11
N ASP A 319 22.19 31.64 -1.10
CA ASP A 319 23.48 30.99 -0.82
C ASP A 319 24.06 30.19 -2.00
N THR A 320 23.24 29.98 -3.02
CA THR A 320 23.47 29.09 -4.14
C THR A 320 23.08 29.78 -5.46
N ALA A 321 23.69 29.34 -6.56
CA ALA A 321 23.27 29.79 -7.89
C ALA A 321 21.85 29.25 -8.19
N PRO A 322 21.00 30.01 -8.89
CA PRO A 322 19.68 29.52 -9.28
C PRO A 322 19.81 28.23 -10.09
N LYS A 323 19.04 27.21 -9.71
CA LYS A 323 19.10 25.87 -10.30
C LYS A 323 18.01 25.75 -11.35
N LYS A 324 18.34 25.25 -12.53
CA LYS A 324 17.38 25.09 -13.63
C LYS A 324 16.26 24.11 -13.29
N ALA A 325 15.15 24.21 -14.00
CA ALA A 325 14.15 23.16 -14.14
C ALA A 325 14.35 22.41 -15.48
N GLU A 326 15.19 21.38 -15.47
CA GLU A 326 15.41 20.46 -16.59
C GLU A 326 15.24 19.00 -16.10
N ASP A 327 14.62 18.15 -16.92
CA ASP A 327 14.66 16.68 -16.85
C ASP A 327 15.60 16.21 -17.97
N PRO A 328 16.34 15.08 -17.87
CA PRO A 328 17.11 14.41 -18.93
C PRO A 328 16.43 14.16 -20.31
N GLY A 329 15.94 15.21 -20.96
CA GLY A 329 15.25 15.23 -22.25
C GLY A 329 14.41 16.48 -22.50
N GLU A 330 14.05 17.23 -21.44
CA GLU A 330 13.03 18.28 -21.48
C GLU A 330 13.42 19.57 -20.70
N THR A 331 12.88 20.70 -21.15
CA THR A 331 13.10 22.04 -20.56
C THR A 331 11.76 22.68 -20.20
N PHE A 332 11.48 22.86 -18.90
CA PHE A 332 10.20 23.41 -18.44
C PHE A 332 10.28 24.93 -18.30
N SER A 333 9.28 25.65 -18.84
CA SER A 333 9.19 27.12 -18.76
C SER A 333 7.79 27.55 -18.32
N GLN A 334 7.68 28.69 -17.63
CA GLN A 334 6.44 29.20 -17.03
C GLN A 334 5.87 28.23 -15.97
N ILE A 335 6.71 27.82 -15.02
CA ILE A 335 6.34 26.96 -13.90
C ILE A 335 5.72 27.81 -12.78
N ARG A 336 4.46 27.51 -12.47
CA ARG A 336 3.56 28.27 -11.58
C ARG A 336 2.76 27.30 -10.69
N GLY A 337 2.08 27.76 -9.66
CA GLY A 337 1.38 26.93 -8.67
C GLY A 337 2.30 25.98 -7.90
N PHE A 338 3.36 26.52 -7.29
CA PHE A 338 4.20 25.73 -6.40
C PHE A 338 3.43 25.38 -5.13
N ALA A 339 3.68 24.16 -4.67
CA ALA A 339 3.21 23.70 -3.38
C ALA A 339 4.18 22.65 -2.86
N PHE A 340 4.96 23.02 -1.85
CA PHE A 340 5.90 22.13 -1.17
C PHE A 340 5.30 21.64 0.15
N ASP A 341 4.87 20.38 0.22
CA ASP A 341 4.51 19.74 1.49
C ASP A 341 5.66 18.89 2.06
N ALA A 342 5.38 18.17 3.16
CA ALA A 342 6.38 17.41 3.90
C ALA A 342 6.68 16.02 3.31
N ASN A 343 5.85 15.54 2.40
CA ASN A 343 5.95 14.23 1.76
C ASN A 343 6.28 14.36 0.27
N ASP A 344 5.65 15.33 -0.40
CA ASP A 344 5.76 15.57 -1.83
C ASP A 344 5.77 17.07 -2.16
N SER A 345 6.05 17.40 -3.41
CA SER A 345 5.98 18.79 -3.89
C SER A 345 5.64 18.84 -5.38
N PHE A 346 4.82 19.82 -5.76
CA PHE A 346 4.30 19.94 -7.11
C PHE A 346 4.44 21.36 -7.65
N GLY A 347 4.38 21.48 -8.97
CA GLY A 347 4.25 22.74 -9.71
C GLY A 347 3.64 22.48 -11.07
N PHE A 348 3.28 23.53 -11.82
CA PHE A 348 2.54 23.42 -13.07
C PHE A 348 3.15 24.27 -14.19
N ALA A 349 3.52 23.65 -15.30
CA ALA A 349 3.98 24.33 -16.52
C ALA A 349 2.82 24.38 -17.54
N GLY A 350 2.00 25.44 -17.48
CA GLY A 350 0.84 25.62 -18.35
C GLY A 350 -0.24 24.57 -18.11
N TYR A 351 -0.24 23.46 -18.86
CA TYR A 351 -1.15 22.33 -18.66
C TYR A 351 -0.48 21.14 -17.95
N THR A 352 0.82 21.16 -17.70
CA THR A 352 1.56 19.99 -17.18
C THR A 352 1.84 20.12 -15.69
N MET A 353 1.37 19.17 -14.87
CA MET A 353 1.79 19.01 -13.48
C MET A 353 3.15 18.31 -13.42
N LEU A 354 4.04 18.86 -12.60
CA LEU A 354 5.43 18.44 -12.40
C LEU A 354 5.61 18.01 -10.95
N ARG A 355 6.20 16.82 -10.72
CA ARG A 355 6.61 16.40 -9.37
C ARG A 355 8.03 16.90 -9.09
N ILE A 356 8.17 17.75 -8.07
CA ILE A 356 9.41 18.46 -7.75
C ILE A 356 10.13 17.74 -6.60
N ASN A 357 11.10 16.89 -6.93
CA ASN A 357 11.76 16.04 -5.95
C ASN A 357 12.81 16.82 -5.13
N GLN A 358 12.61 16.95 -3.81
CA GLN A 358 13.28 17.95 -2.97
C GLN A 358 14.82 17.79 -2.81
N PHE A 359 15.42 16.65 -3.20
CA PHE A 359 16.85 16.37 -2.97
C PHE A 359 17.73 16.25 -4.22
N SER A 360 17.14 16.35 -5.42
CA SER A 360 17.85 16.61 -6.68
C SER A 360 17.02 17.56 -7.52
N HIS A 361 17.56 18.72 -7.89
CA HIS A 361 16.89 19.67 -8.80
C HIS A 361 17.02 19.24 -10.27
N ASP A 362 16.96 17.93 -10.49
CA ASP A 362 16.82 17.26 -11.77
C ASP A 362 15.39 16.71 -11.72
N ALA A 363 14.50 17.23 -12.56
CA ALA A 363 13.09 16.83 -12.53
C ALA A 363 12.93 15.37 -13.01
N SER A 364 11.84 14.71 -12.61
CA SER A 364 11.52 13.36 -13.09
C SER A 364 10.02 13.18 -13.36
N ARG A 365 9.64 13.42 -14.61
CA ARG A 365 8.36 13.07 -15.27
C ARG A 365 7.06 13.76 -14.80
N GLU A 366 6.08 13.72 -15.71
CA GLU A 366 4.89 14.56 -15.80
C GLU A 366 3.58 13.83 -15.42
N LEU A 367 2.56 14.62 -15.07
CA LEU A 367 1.14 14.32 -15.34
C LEU A 367 0.54 15.54 -16.05
N GLU A 368 0.01 15.42 -17.27
CA GLU A 368 -0.72 16.56 -17.87
C GLU A 368 -2.15 16.64 -17.32
N ILE A 369 -2.50 17.84 -16.84
CA ILE A 369 -3.75 18.15 -16.17
C ILE A 369 -4.93 17.99 -17.14
N THR A 370 -6.08 17.53 -16.63
CA THR A 370 -7.36 17.63 -17.35
C THR A 370 -7.68 19.09 -17.74
N GLY A 371 -7.58 19.42 -19.04
CA GLY A 371 -7.82 20.79 -19.51
C GLY A 371 -7.77 21.03 -21.03
N ARG A 372 -7.17 20.13 -21.83
CA ARG A 372 -7.27 20.22 -23.30
C ARG A 372 -8.72 20.01 -23.75
N THR A 373 -9.27 20.91 -24.57
CA THR A 373 -10.55 20.68 -25.26
C THR A 373 -10.51 19.36 -26.02
N TYR A 374 -11.44 18.46 -25.72
CA TYR A 374 -11.73 17.27 -26.52
C TYR A 374 -13.18 17.31 -27.01
N ILE A 375 -13.39 16.89 -28.26
CA ILE A 375 -14.74 16.69 -28.80
C ILE A 375 -15.18 15.28 -28.39
N ILE A 376 -16.22 15.21 -27.56
CA ILE A 376 -16.94 13.94 -27.38
C ILE A 376 -17.69 13.65 -28.69
N GLY A 377 -17.48 12.44 -29.25
CA GLY A 377 -17.98 12.01 -30.57
C GLY A 377 -19.50 11.79 -30.64
N GLY A 378 -20.30 12.80 -30.29
CA GLY A 378 -21.71 12.62 -29.92
C GLY A 378 -21.83 12.17 -28.47
N MET A 379 -22.91 11.46 -28.10
CA MET A 379 -22.98 10.83 -26.78
C MET A 379 -22.18 9.53 -26.79
N ALA A 380 -20.88 9.63 -26.45
CA ALA A 380 -20.01 8.50 -26.19
C ALA A 380 -20.36 7.86 -24.83
N SER A 381 -21.48 7.13 -24.81
CA SER A 381 -21.92 6.31 -23.69
C SER A 381 -21.88 4.85 -24.10
N ALA A 382 -21.17 4.04 -23.31
CA ALA A 382 -21.03 2.61 -23.52
C ALA A 382 -21.80 1.87 -22.43
N ILE A 383 -22.68 0.94 -22.83
CA ILE A 383 -23.54 0.17 -21.92
C ILE A 383 -23.16 -1.31 -22.00
N GLY A 384 -22.90 -1.94 -20.86
CA GLY A 384 -22.78 -3.39 -20.73
C GLY A 384 -23.67 -3.94 -19.63
N THR A 385 -24.45 -4.98 -19.96
CA THR A 385 -25.22 -5.79 -18.99
C THR A 385 -24.32 -6.88 -18.36
N ILE A 386 -24.88 -7.75 -17.51
CA ILE A 386 -24.12 -8.79 -16.81
C ILE A 386 -24.63 -10.26 -17.05
N ILE A 387 -23.96 -11.12 -17.87
CA ILE A 387 -24.29 -12.57 -18.19
C ILE A 387 -23.11 -13.43 -18.80
N GLY A 388 -22.87 -14.69 -18.37
CA GLY A 388 -22.13 -15.85 -19.02
C GLY A 388 -20.60 -15.85 -19.46
N ASP A 389 -19.68 -16.33 -18.57
CA ASP A 389 -18.24 -16.81 -18.60
C ASP A 389 -17.51 -17.21 -19.94
N PRO A 390 -16.13 -17.25 -20.12
CA PRO A 390 -14.88 -16.84 -19.36
C PRO A 390 -14.08 -15.71 -20.11
N VAL A 391 -12.76 -15.36 -20.16
CA VAL A 391 -11.37 -15.89 -20.00
C VAL A 391 -10.39 -14.68 -19.85
N ASP A 392 -9.19 -14.78 -19.25
CA ASP A 392 -8.38 -13.62 -18.77
C ASP A 392 -6.90 -13.47 -19.26
N PRO A 393 -6.18 -12.35 -18.97
CA PRO A 393 -4.71 -12.29 -19.03
C PRO A 393 -4.03 -13.33 -18.10
N PRO A 394 -2.70 -13.56 -18.20
CA PRO A 394 -1.98 -14.52 -17.35
C PRO A 394 -2.18 -14.32 -15.84
N VAL A 395 -3.10 -15.10 -15.24
CA VAL A 395 -3.32 -15.15 -13.79
C VAL A 395 -2.32 -16.11 -13.17
N VAL A 396 -1.67 -15.69 -12.09
CA VAL A 396 -0.69 -16.51 -11.35
C VAL A 396 -1.20 -16.74 -9.95
N THR A 397 -1.52 -17.98 -9.62
CA THR A 397 -1.96 -18.39 -8.28
C THR A 397 -0.84 -19.16 -7.58
N LEU A 398 -0.53 -18.76 -6.34
CA LEU A 398 0.51 -19.39 -5.52
C LEU A 398 -0.06 -20.60 -4.79
N ASN A 399 0.67 -21.71 -4.73
CA ASN A 399 0.32 -22.90 -3.93
C ASN A 399 -1.08 -23.49 -4.26
N ALA A 400 -1.54 -23.34 -5.51
CA ALA A 400 -2.90 -23.67 -5.93
C ALA A 400 -3.17 -25.19 -6.01
N GLY A 401 -2.13 -26.01 -6.09
CA GLY A 401 -2.24 -27.47 -6.08
C GLY A 401 -2.25 -28.09 -4.68
N LEU A 402 -2.21 -27.26 -3.62
CA LEU A 402 -2.11 -27.70 -2.23
C LEU A 402 -3.45 -27.59 -1.51
N VAL A 403 -3.63 -28.44 -0.50
CA VAL A 403 -4.83 -28.47 0.34
C VAL A 403 -4.36 -28.41 1.78
N ASP A 404 -4.96 -27.51 2.56
CA ASP A 404 -4.71 -27.43 3.99
C ASP A 404 -5.30 -28.68 4.70
N PRO A 405 -4.65 -29.19 5.76
CA PRO A 405 -5.21 -30.29 6.55
C PRO A 405 -6.46 -29.87 7.32
N ASP A 406 -7.24 -30.87 7.77
CA ASP A 406 -8.42 -30.65 8.63
C ASP A 406 -8.03 -29.89 9.91
N ASP A 407 -8.86 -28.89 10.26
CA ASP A 407 -8.72 -28.10 11.49
C ASP A 407 -8.58 -29.00 12.72
N LEU A 408 -7.68 -28.61 13.62
CA LEU A 408 -7.58 -29.22 14.94
C LEU A 408 -8.86 -28.97 15.75
N ALA A 409 -9.13 -29.84 16.72
CA ALA A 409 -10.22 -29.64 17.68
C ALA A 409 -10.13 -28.30 18.44
N GLN A 410 -8.96 -27.65 18.43
CA GLN A 410 -8.71 -26.36 19.07
C GLN A 410 -9.15 -25.12 18.25
N GLY A 411 -10.05 -25.29 17.29
CA GLY A 411 -10.58 -24.20 16.44
C GLY A 411 -9.86 -24.08 15.09
N PRO A 412 -10.21 -23.07 14.27
CA PRO A 412 -9.69 -22.94 12.92
C PRO A 412 -8.18 -22.70 12.91
N GLN A 413 -7.49 -23.23 11.90
CA GLN A 413 -6.07 -22.98 11.69
C GLN A 413 -5.76 -21.48 11.54
N PRO A 414 -4.66 -20.96 12.11
CA PRO A 414 -4.36 -19.53 12.06
C PRO A 414 -4.04 -19.00 10.65
N THR A 415 -3.58 -19.87 9.76
CA THR A 415 -2.98 -19.57 8.45
C THR A 415 -3.23 -20.72 7.48
N THR A 416 -3.20 -20.44 6.17
CA THR A 416 -3.36 -21.44 5.09
C THR A 416 -2.18 -21.40 4.10
N TRP A 417 -2.04 -22.44 3.26
CA TRP A 417 -1.06 -22.52 2.16
C TRP A 417 -1.04 -21.28 1.24
N THR A 418 -2.20 -20.65 1.02
CA THR A 418 -2.34 -19.42 0.21
C THR A 418 -1.90 -18.15 0.95
N GLN A 419 -2.14 -18.10 2.28
CA GLN A 419 -1.78 -16.96 3.12
C GLN A 419 -0.29 -16.95 3.48
N GLN A 420 0.24 -18.08 3.96
CA GLN A 420 1.62 -18.19 4.43
C GLN A 420 2.66 -17.94 3.33
N LYS A 421 3.84 -17.48 3.73
CA LYS A 421 4.97 -17.19 2.82
C LYS A 421 6.28 -17.84 3.27
N SER A 422 6.20 -18.78 4.20
CA SER A 422 7.32 -19.63 4.63
C SER A 422 7.77 -20.61 3.56
N GLU A 423 6.85 -21.03 2.68
CA GLU A 423 7.17 -21.90 1.55
C GLU A 423 6.26 -21.70 0.33
N LEU A 424 6.84 -21.88 -0.85
CA LEU A 424 6.16 -21.83 -2.15
C LEU A 424 6.48 -23.12 -2.90
N ARG A 425 5.47 -23.97 -3.11
CA ARG A 425 5.59 -25.28 -3.80
C ARG A 425 5.08 -25.24 -5.23
N ASP A 426 4.15 -24.35 -5.56
CA ASP A 426 3.73 -24.16 -6.94
C ASP A 426 3.37 -22.73 -7.32
N LEU A 427 3.48 -22.46 -8.63
CA LEU A 427 2.89 -21.35 -9.35
C LEU A 427 2.00 -21.94 -10.44
N PHE A 428 0.69 -21.89 -10.23
CA PHE A 428 -0.28 -22.19 -11.28
C PHE A 428 -0.46 -20.94 -12.15
N VAL A 429 -0.20 -21.06 -13.45
CA VAL A 429 -0.27 -19.97 -14.42
C VAL A 429 -1.36 -20.27 -15.43
N GLN A 430 -2.46 -19.52 -15.35
CA GLN A 430 -3.60 -19.58 -16.26
C GLN A 430 -3.47 -18.49 -17.33
N LEU A 431 -3.18 -18.89 -18.57
CA LEU A 431 -3.08 -17.99 -19.72
C LEU A 431 -4.46 -17.75 -20.35
N GLY A 432 -4.56 -16.66 -21.13
CA GLY A 432 -5.74 -16.35 -21.93
C GLY A 432 -5.85 -17.07 -23.27
N ALA A 433 -4.90 -17.99 -23.56
CA ALA A 433 -4.85 -18.74 -24.80
C ALA A 433 -4.09 -20.06 -24.61
N THR A 434 -4.48 -21.08 -25.37
CA THR A 434 -3.86 -22.40 -25.35
C THR A 434 -2.43 -22.39 -25.89
N ILE A 435 -1.50 -23.07 -25.21
CA ILE A 435 -0.08 -23.14 -25.59
C ILE A 435 0.28 -24.50 -26.23
N ASP A 436 0.95 -24.45 -27.38
CA ASP A 436 1.41 -25.63 -28.16
C ASP A 436 2.94 -25.82 -28.14
N VAL A 437 3.65 -25.11 -27.25
CA VAL A 437 5.11 -25.11 -27.13
C VAL A 437 5.52 -25.23 -25.67
N ASN A 438 6.62 -25.95 -25.38
CA ASN A 438 7.13 -26.12 -24.02
C ASN A 438 7.50 -24.73 -23.42
N PRO A 439 6.80 -24.27 -22.36
CA PRO A 439 6.99 -22.91 -21.88
C PRO A 439 8.33 -22.70 -21.16
N LEU A 440 9.05 -23.77 -20.77
CA LEU A 440 10.34 -23.68 -20.07
C LEU A 440 11.35 -22.76 -20.78
N ALA A 441 11.35 -22.73 -22.12
CA ALA A 441 12.26 -21.88 -22.90
C ALA A 441 11.93 -20.37 -22.86
N GLY A 442 10.79 -19.99 -22.28
CA GLY A 442 10.34 -18.61 -22.13
C GLY A 442 9.88 -18.25 -20.71
N ILE A 443 10.11 -19.10 -19.72
CA ILE A 443 9.93 -18.75 -18.30
C ILE A 443 11.29 -18.36 -17.72
N THR A 444 11.34 -17.27 -16.96
CA THR A 444 12.46 -16.96 -16.05
C THR A 444 11.89 -16.64 -14.69
N LEU A 445 12.46 -17.24 -13.64
CA LEU A 445 12.15 -16.92 -12.25
C LEU A 445 13.43 -16.44 -11.58
N THR A 446 13.42 -15.26 -10.97
CA THR A 446 14.60 -14.65 -10.35
C THR A 446 14.32 -14.36 -8.88
N ASN A 447 15.15 -14.85 -7.97
CA ASN A 447 15.17 -14.35 -6.59
C ASN A 447 15.92 -13.00 -6.59
N LEU A 448 15.21 -11.92 -6.25
CA LEU A 448 15.74 -10.55 -6.12
C LEU A 448 16.39 -10.29 -4.74
N GLY A 449 16.38 -11.30 -3.87
CA GLY A 449 16.91 -11.25 -2.51
C GLY A 449 15.91 -10.77 -1.47
N VAL A 450 16.38 -10.66 -0.23
CA VAL A 450 15.60 -10.22 0.93
C VAL A 450 15.65 -8.70 1.05
N THR A 451 16.76 -8.09 0.60
CA THR A 451 17.03 -6.65 0.59
C THR A 451 17.32 -6.15 -0.83
N ARG A 452 17.14 -4.86 -1.08
CA ARG A 452 17.52 -4.22 -2.36
C ARG A 452 19.03 -4.25 -2.66
N THR A 453 19.87 -4.66 -1.71
CA THR A 453 21.32 -4.79 -1.84
C THR A 453 21.80 -6.20 -2.20
N ASP A 454 20.92 -7.19 -2.15
CA ASP A 454 21.25 -8.56 -2.55
C ASP A 454 21.46 -8.65 -4.07
N THR A 455 22.30 -9.60 -4.51
CA THR A 455 22.54 -9.82 -5.95
C THR A 455 21.46 -10.77 -6.51
N PRO A 456 20.66 -10.37 -7.52
CA PRO A 456 19.63 -11.22 -8.09
C PRO A 456 20.18 -12.56 -8.61
N GLN A 457 19.48 -13.65 -8.31
CA GLN A 457 19.85 -15.00 -8.75
C GLN A 457 18.70 -15.67 -9.50
N VAL A 458 18.97 -16.09 -10.74
CA VAL A 458 18.01 -16.84 -11.55
C VAL A 458 17.85 -18.24 -10.98
N VAL A 459 16.60 -18.63 -10.68
CA VAL A 459 16.24 -19.97 -10.24
C VAL A 459 16.37 -20.92 -11.43
N GLY A 460 17.19 -21.97 -11.27
CA GLY A 460 17.40 -22.98 -12.30
C GLY A 460 16.18 -23.88 -12.48
N LEU A 461 15.21 -23.46 -13.29
CA LEU A 461 14.06 -24.28 -13.68
C LEU A 461 14.48 -25.41 -14.63
N THR A 462 13.89 -26.59 -14.45
CA THR A 462 14.11 -27.79 -15.26
C THR A 462 12.80 -28.30 -15.86
N GLU A 463 12.85 -29.24 -16.81
CA GLU A 463 11.64 -29.88 -17.36
C GLU A 463 10.81 -30.56 -16.26
N SER A 464 11.45 -31.11 -15.22
CA SER A 464 10.77 -31.68 -14.04
C SER A 464 10.04 -30.65 -13.17
N ASN A 465 10.38 -29.35 -13.27
CA ASN A 465 9.64 -28.29 -12.58
C ASN A 465 8.40 -27.83 -13.35
N ILE A 466 8.23 -28.16 -14.64
CA ILE A 466 7.15 -27.62 -15.48
C ILE A 466 6.15 -28.70 -15.85
N ARG A 467 4.93 -28.58 -15.35
CA ARG A 467 3.78 -29.42 -15.75
C ARG A 467 2.90 -28.63 -16.72
N TRP A 468 2.74 -29.13 -17.93
CA TRP A 468 1.91 -28.51 -18.98
C TRP A 468 1.46 -29.59 -19.98
N GLU A 469 0.39 -29.32 -20.73
CA GLU A 469 -0.08 -30.16 -21.83
C GLU A 469 -0.27 -29.31 -23.10
N SER A 470 0.00 -29.86 -24.29
CA SER A 470 -0.18 -29.13 -25.56
C SER A 470 -1.67 -28.89 -25.82
N GLY A 471 -2.04 -27.63 -26.05
CA GLY A 471 -3.43 -27.21 -26.14
C GLY A 471 -4.09 -26.92 -24.78
N SER A 472 -3.35 -27.01 -23.67
CA SER A 472 -3.76 -26.42 -22.38
C SER A 472 -3.63 -24.91 -22.43
N ASP A 473 -4.53 -24.18 -21.79
CA ASP A 473 -4.40 -22.74 -21.51
C ASP A 473 -3.63 -22.46 -20.20
N ASN A 474 -3.18 -23.49 -19.48
CA ASN A 474 -2.47 -23.35 -18.22
C ASN A 474 -1.25 -24.27 -18.11
N PHE A 475 -0.33 -23.88 -17.22
CA PHE A 475 0.79 -24.70 -16.77
C PHE A 475 1.09 -24.47 -15.28
N THR A 476 1.82 -25.39 -14.66
CA THR A 476 2.25 -25.28 -13.26
C THR A 476 3.77 -25.35 -13.17
N ILE A 477 4.38 -24.36 -12.51
CA ILE A 477 5.77 -24.44 -12.06
C ILE A 477 5.75 -25.06 -10.66
N THR A 478 6.33 -26.25 -10.47
CA THR A 478 6.39 -26.95 -9.17
C THR A 478 7.81 -26.99 -8.63
N PHE A 479 7.95 -26.78 -7.31
CA PHE A 479 9.21 -26.77 -6.58
C PHE A 479 9.26 -27.90 -5.56
N ASP A 480 10.44 -28.51 -5.43
CA ASP A 480 10.73 -29.42 -4.31
C ASP A 480 10.73 -28.63 -2.98
N PRO A 481 10.46 -29.29 -1.83
CA PRO A 481 10.52 -28.67 -0.51
C PRO A 481 11.72 -27.74 -0.33
N GLY A 482 11.47 -26.45 -0.16
CA GLY A 482 12.44 -25.35 -0.01
C GLY A 482 13.61 -25.39 -1.00
N GLN A 483 13.34 -25.79 -2.24
CA GLN A 483 14.19 -25.51 -3.40
C GLN A 483 14.42 -23.99 -3.54
N LEU A 484 13.43 -23.19 -3.13
CA LEU A 484 13.48 -21.74 -3.05
C LEU A 484 14.08 -21.30 -1.71
N SER A 485 15.04 -20.37 -1.79
CA SER A 485 15.58 -19.64 -0.63
C SER A 485 14.67 -18.47 -0.26
N ASP A 486 14.91 -17.86 0.91
CA ASP A 486 14.22 -16.62 1.26
C ASP A 486 14.52 -15.50 0.24
N GLY A 487 13.57 -14.59 0.06
CA GLY A 487 13.66 -13.44 -0.82
C GLY A 487 12.38 -13.19 -1.62
N LYS A 488 12.31 -12.00 -2.22
CA LYS A 488 11.31 -11.59 -3.21
C LYS A 488 11.62 -12.23 -4.55
N TYR A 489 10.62 -12.73 -5.26
CA TYR A 489 10.79 -13.34 -6.57
C TYR A 489 10.21 -12.47 -7.69
N GLU A 490 10.73 -12.67 -8.90
CA GLU A 490 10.21 -12.08 -10.14
C GLU A 490 9.99 -13.20 -11.16
N LEU A 491 8.75 -13.34 -11.63
CA LEU A 491 8.35 -14.24 -12.70
C LEU A 491 8.24 -13.43 -14.01
N MET A 492 9.01 -13.82 -15.01
CA MET A 492 8.96 -13.27 -16.36
C MET A 492 8.54 -14.37 -17.35
N LEU A 493 7.50 -14.10 -18.13
CA LEU A 493 7.02 -14.94 -19.23
C LEU A 493 7.28 -14.20 -20.55
N ALA A 494 8.14 -14.76 -21.39
CA ALA A 494 8.42 -14.25 -22.72
C ALA A 494 7.18 -14.32 -23.63
N PRO A 495 7.09 -13.48 -24.69
CA PRO A 495 5.96 -13.45 -25.65
C PRO A 495 5.50 -14.81 -26.21
N VAL A 496 6.42 -15.76 -26.34
CA VAL A 496 6.17 -17.13 -26.84
C VAL A 496 5.40 -18.01 -25.84
N VAL A 497 5.34 -17.62 -24.57
CA VAL A 497 4.59 -18.29 -23.49
C VAL A 497 3.30 -17.54 -23.19
N SER A 498 3.37 -16.22 -23.00
CA SER A 498 2.20 -15.37 -22.73
C SER A 498 1.21 -15.23 -23.90
N GLN A 499 1.59 -15.70 -25.10
CA GLN A 499 0.86 -15.50 -26.37
C GLN A 499 0.58 -14.02 -26.70
N GLY A 500 1.41 -13.10 -26.18
CA GLY A 500 1.18 -11.65 -26.24
C GLY A 500 2.47 -10.86 -25.94
N PRO A 501 2.40 -9.69 -25.28
CA PRO A 501 3.59 -9.00 -24.79
C PRO A 501 4.31 -9.83 -23.70
N GLN A 502 5.54 -9.45 -23.36
CA GLN A 502 6.23 -10.05 -22.21
C GLN A 502 5.44 -9.71 -20.94
N PHE A 503 5.11 -10.73 -20.15
CA PHE A 503 4.51 -10.57 -18.83
C PHE A 503 5.63 -10.59 -17.78
N THR A 504 5.62 -9.62 -16.86
CA THR A 504 6.52 -9.58 -15.71
C THR A 504 5.73 -9.26 -14.44
N MET A 505 5.88 -10.14 -13.44
CA MET A 505 5.27 -10.10 -12.13
C MET A 505 6.39 -10.13 -11.08
N THR A 506 6.56 -9.04 -10.36
CA THR A 506 7.60 -8.87 -9.33
C THR A 506 6.95 -8.88 -7.95
N GLY A 507 7.52 -9.58 -6.97
CA GLY A 507 6.89 -9.78 -5.67
C GLY A 507 6.59 -8.50 -4.89
N ASP A 508 5.33 -8.37 -4.48
CA ASP A 508 4.82 -7.27 -3.64
C ASP A 508 3.84 -7.83 -2.58
N ARG A 509 3.17 -6.93 -1.84
CA ARG A 509 2.19 -7.33 -0.81
C ARG A 509 0.86 -7.84 -1.36
N THR A 510 0.47 -7.40 -2.55
CA THR A 510 -0.81 -7.75 -3.18
C THR A 510 -0.72 -9.14 -3.82
N ASN A 511 0.41 -9.43 -4.47
CA ASN A 511 0.63 -10.65 -5.23
C ASN A 511 1.37 -11.75 -4.44
N GLY A 512 2.08 -11.39 -3.35
CA GLY A 512 2.70 -12.33 -2.43
C GLY A 512 3.82 -13.20 -3.02
N LEU A 513 4.41 -12.84 -4.16
CA LEU A 513 5.45 -13.63 -4.83
C LEU A 513 6.83 -13.47 -4.13
N TYR A 514 6.92 -13.96 -2.89
CA TYR A 514 8.13 -14.01 -2.09
C TYR A 514 8.15 -15.25 -1.18
N VAL A 515 9.32 -15.57 -0.62
CA VAL A 515 9.49 -16.61 0.41
C VAL A 515 10.26 -16.01 1.61
N LEU A 516 9.82 -16.30 2.83
CA LEU A 516 10.49 -15.90 4.07
C LEU A 516 10.16 -16.93 5.16
N LYS A 517 11.10 -17.84 5.48
CA LYS A 517 10.84 -18.96 6.40
C LYS A 517 10.51 -18.48 7.82
N GLY A 518 9.32 -18.82 8.30
CA GLY A 518 8.75 -18.35 9.56
C GLY A 518 7.69 -17.25 9.39
N ASP A 519 7.58 -16.63 8.22
CA ASP A 519 6.46 -15.77 7.84
C ASP A 519 5.27 -16.66 7.49
N TRP A 520 4.39 -16.87 8.46
CA TRP A 520 3.21 -17.71 8.33
C TRP A 520 1.95 -16.87 8.12
N ASP A 521 1.87 -15.63 8.63
CA ASP A 521 0.71 -14.74 8.39
C ASP A 521 0.75 -14.04 7.01
N GLY A 522 1.91 -13.99 6.35
CA GLY A 522 2.10 -13.42 5.01
C GLY A 522 2.38 -11.91 4.97
N ASN A 523 2.75 -11.28 6.10
CA ASN A 523 2.92 -9.82 6.18
C ASN A 523 4.25 -9.26 5.62
N GLY A 524 5.26 -10.13 5.43
CA GLY A 524 6.61 -9.79 4.95
C GLY A 524 7.67 -9.70 6.04
N ILE A 525 7.36 -10.07 7.28
CA ILE A 525 8.20 -9.98 8.49
C ILE A 525 7.93 -11.20 9.37
N VAL A 526 8.98 -11.89 9.85
CA VAL A 526 8.86 -12.97 10.85
C VAL A 526 8.79 -12.38 12.26
N ASP A 527 7.66 -12.47 12.93
CA ASP A 527 7.47 -11.87 14.27
C ASP A 527 6.52 -12.69 15.20
N LEU A 528 6.26 -12.19 16.41
CA LEU A 528 5.43 -12.87 17.41
C LEU A 528 3.99 -13.21 16.94
N ARG A 529 3.49 -12.61 15.85
CA ARG A 529 2.20 -12.95 15.22
C ARG A 529 2.21 -14.34 14.59
N ASP A 530 3.30 -14.66 13.89
CA ASP A 530 3.47 -15.93 13.18
C ASP A 530 3.47 -17.13 14.14
N PHE A 531 4.03 -16.96 15.34
CA PHE A 531 4.18 -18.01 16.36
C PHE A 531 2.87 -18.75 16.69
N ASN A 532 1.72 -18.11 16.49
CA ASN A 532 0.41 -18.76 16.66
C ASN A 532 0.25 -20.00 15.75
N THR A 533 0.78 -19.97 14.53
CA THR A 533 0.78 -21.12 13.60
C THR A 533 1.61 -22.29 14.14
N PHE A 534 2.81 -22.01 14.64
CA PHE A 534 3.67 -23.01 15.27
C PHE A 534 3.02 -23.61 16.52
N ALA A 535 2.54 -22.77 17.43
CA ALA A 535 1.91 -23.19 18.67
C ALA A 535 0.66 -24.04 18.44
N TYR A 536 -0.10 -23.71 17.39
CA TYR A 536 -1.29 -24.46 16.99
C TYR A 536 -0.91 -25.89 16.55
N TRP A 537 0.06 -26.04 15.64
CA TRP A 537 0.48 -27.36 15.14
C TRP A 537 1.49 -28.10 16.04
N TYR A 538 1.94 -27.51 17.14
CA TYR A 538 2.99 -28.07 18.01
C TYR A 538 2.68 -29.50 18.51
N GLY A 539 3.62 -30.42 18.28
CA GLY A 539 3.51 -31.83 18.65
C GLY A 539 2.71 -32.70 17.66
N LYS A 540 2.37 -32.17 16.48
CA LYS A 540 1.77 -32.95 15.38
C LYS A 540 2.83 -33.45 14.38
N PRO A 541 2.69 -34.66 13.84
CA PRO A 541 3.51 -35.11 12.71
C PRO A 541 3.09 -34.40 11.42
N THR A 542 4.01 -34.27 10.46
CA THR A 542 3.71 -33.86 9.06
C THR A 542 3.46 -35.04 8.13
N THR A 543 3.62 -36.28 8.60
CA THR A 543 3.24 -37.49 7.84
C THR A 543 2.67 -38.59 8.72
N GLY A 544 1.77 -39.43 8.16
CA GLY A 544 1.29 -40.66 8.80
C GLY A 544 0.03 -40.50 9.66
N LEU A 545 0.00 -41.18 10.81
CA LEU A 545 -1.11 -41.17 11.78
C LEU A 545 -0.58 -40.75 13.16
N PRO A 546 -1.36 -40.06 14.01
CA PRO A 546 -2.79 -39.80 13.85
C PRO A 546 -3.14 -38.53 13.06
N ASP A 547 -4.21 -38.66 12.29
CA ASP A 547 -5.00 -37.60 11.67
C ASP A 547 -5.64 -36.69 12.75
N PRO A 548 -5.69 -35.34 12.60
CA PRO A 548 -5.08 -34.51 11.55
C PRO A 548 -3.57 -34.28 11.71
N VAL A 549 -2.93 -34.21 10.54
CA VAL A 549 -1.48 -34.07 10.27
C VAL A 549 -1.15 -32.58 10.05
N ALA A 550 0.01 -32.11 10.49
CA ALA A 550 0.43 -30.72 10.28
C ALA A 550 0.85 -30.44 8.82
N PRO A 551 0.66 -29.22 8.31
CA PRO A 551 1.08 -28.87 6.95
C PRO A 551 2.60 -28.67 6.88
N GLU A 552 3.20 -29.09 5.76
CA GLU A 552 4.66 -29.13 5.58
C GLU A 552 5.36 -27.76 5.73
N TYR A 553 4.65 -26.64 5.54
CA TYR A 553 5.22 -25.29 5.69
C TYR A 553 5.55 -24.89 7.14
N VAL A 554 5.11 -25.67 8.14
CA VAL A 554 5.43 -25.44 9.56
C VAL A 554 6.64 -26.27 10.01
N ASP A 555 6.95 -27.36 9.31
CA ASP A 555 8.11 -28.24 9.53
C ASP A 555 9.35 -27.67 8.82
N LEU A 556 9.78 -26.52 9.35
CA LEU A 556 10.90 -25.73 8.82
C LEU A 556 12.23 -26.52 8.77
N ASN A 557 12.37 -27.55 9.61
CA ASN A 557 13.55 -28.43 9.66
C ASN A 557 13.39 -29.73 8.84
N ARG A 558 12.16 -30.20 8.61
CA ARG A 558 11.78 -31.47 7.96
C ARG A 558 12.16 -32.70 8.76
N SER A 559 11.87 -32.68 10.06
CA SER A 559 12.00 -33.86 10.92
C SER A 559 10.85 -34.86 10.69
N GLY A 560 9.70 -34.39 10.22
CA GLY A 560 8.45 -35.16 10.18
C GLY A 560 7.47 -34.81 11.31
N ASP A 561 7.81 -33.84 12.18
CA ASP A 561 7.05 -33.47 13.38
C ASP A 561 7.33 -32.03 13.86
N ILE A 562 6.27 -31.27 14.16
CA ILE A 562 6.38 -29.87 14.59
C ILE A 562 6.94 -29.80 16.01
N SER A 563 8.19 -29.39 16.13
CA SER A 563 9.04 -29.64 17.30
C SER A 563 9.87 -28.42 17.74
N GLU A 564 10.65 -28.56 18.82
CA GLU A 564 11.69 -27.58 19.19
C GLU A 564 12.73 -27.36 18.07
N GLY A 565 12.87 -28.28 17.12
CA GLY A 565 13.74 -28.12 15.94
C GLY A 565 13.24 -27.04 14.97
N ASP A 566 11.93 -26.95 14.77
CA ASP A 566 11.29 -25.93 13.92
C ASP A 566 11.23 -24.59 14.64
N PHE A 567 11.02 -24.60 15.95
CA PHE A 567 11.19 -23.40 16.78
C PHE A 567 12.58 -22.79 16.59
N ALA A 568 13.64 -23.61 16.61
CA ALA A 568 15.00 -23.10 16.41
C ALA A 568 15.17 -22.47 15.01
N MET A 569 14.53 -23.01 13.97
CA MET A 569 14.53 -22.41 12.63
C MET A 569 13.76 -21.08 12.59
N PHE A 570 12.60 -21.02 13.23
CA PHE A 570 11.78 -19.81 13.37
C PHE A 570 12.50 -18.69 14.14
N HIS A 571 13.05 -19.02 15.32
CA HIS A 571 13.77 -18.10 16.21
C HIS A 571 15.01 -17.47 15.53
N ASN A 572 15.75 -18.26 14.73
CA ASN A 572 16.87 -17.74 13.92
C ASN A 572 16.46 -16.71 12.84
N ASN A 573 15.17 -16.61 12.49
CA ASN A 573 14.63 -15.63 11.55
C ASN A 573 13.84 -14.49 12.21
N LEU A 574 13.68 -14.46 13.54
CA LEU A 574 12.87 -13.43 14.22
C LEU A 574 13.35 -12.01 13.88
N GLY A 575 12.43 -11.15 13.45
CA GLY A 575 12.69 -9.77 13.01
C GLY A 575 13.30 -9.64 11.60
N ARG A 576 13.49 -10.74 10.87
CA ARG A 576 13.86 -10.73 9.45
C ARG A 576 12.64 -10.35 8.61
N ARG A 577 12.84 -9.57 7.55
CA ARG A 577 11.80 -9.03 6.66
C ARG A 577 12.24 -9.04 5.21
N VAL A 578 11.29 -9.09 4.26
CA VAL A 578 11.56 -8.89 2.82
C VAL A 578 11.22 -7.46 2.40
N GLU A 579 12.11 -6.80 1.64
CA GLU A 579 11.91 -5.43 1.16
C GLU A 579 11.00 -5.37 -0.07
N LEU A 580 9.69 -5.38 0.17
CA LEU A 580 8.64 -5.23 -0.84
C LEU A 580 8.50 -3.76 -1.31
N PRO A 581 8.05 -3.49 -2.56
CA PRO A 581 7.72 -2.14 -3.02
C PRO A 581 6.58 -1.50 -2.20
N GLY A 582 6.54 -0.18 -2.09
CA GLY A 582 5.47 0.57 -1.39
C GLY A 582 5.43 0.43 0.14
N VAL A 583 6.27 -0.40 0.75
CA VAL A 583 6.23 -0.68 2.20
C VAL A 583 7.25 0.15 2.99
N VAL A 584 6.77 0.83 4.04
CA VAL A 584 7.60 1.52 5.04
C VAL A 584 7.18 1.13 6.47
N ASP A 585 6.77 -0.14 6.68
CA ASP A 585 6.47 -0.62 8.04
C ASP A 585 7.75 -0.70 8.89
N PRO A 586 7.80 0.00 10.04
CA PRO A 586 8.84 -0.23 11.03
C PRO A 586 8.61 -1.58 11.71
N VAL A 587 9.67 -2.34 11.94
CA VAL A 587 9.59 -3.55 12.78
C VAL A 587 9.27 -3.10 14.21
N ASP A 588 8.09 -3.46 14.72
CA ASP A 588 7.70 -3.15 16.10
C ASP A 588 8.61 -3.93 17.09
N PRO A 589 9.41 -3.25 17.94
CA PRO A 589 10.26 -3.92 18.92
C PRO A 589 9.49 -4.83 19.90
N ALA A 590 8.19 -4.59 20.11
CA ALA A 590 7.35 -5.44 20.95
C ALA A 590 7.00 -6.78 20.28
N LEU A 591 6.96 -6.83 18.94
CA LEU A 591 6.68 -8.05 18.17
C LEU A 591 7.94 -8.89 17.92
N ILE A 592 9.12 -8.44 18.34
CA ILE A 592 10.39 -9.20 18.24
C ILE A 592 11.08 -9.42 19.60
N ASP A 593 10.33 -9.32 20.71
CA ASP A 593 10.88 -9.63 22.05
C ASP A 593 11.10 -11.14 22.23
N GLU A 594 12.36 -11.55 22.09
CA GLU A 594 12.88 -12.88 22.40
C GLU A 594 12.46 -13.38 23.80
N THR A 595 12.36 -12.49 24.80
CA THR A 595 11.92 -12.86 26.16
C THR A 595 10.46 -13.33 26.17
N THR A 596 9.62 -12.68 25.37
CA THR A 596 8.22 -13.07 25.21
C THR A 596 8.13 -14.32 24.34
N LEU A 597 8.89 -14.43 23.24
CA LEU A 597 8.93 -15.63 22.40
C LEU A 597 9.24 -16.90 23.21
N MET A 598 10.25 -16.85 24.08
CA MET A 598 10.62 -18.00 24.92
C MET A 598 9.53 -18.38 25.94
N ARG A 599 8.73 -17.41 26.43
CA ARG A 599 7.53 -17.72 27.24
C ARG A 599 6.44 -18.40 26.41
N LEU A 600 6.20 -17.93 25.18
CA LEU A 600 5.23 -18.55 24.28
C LEU A 600 5.64 -20.00 23.96
N LEU A 601 6.91 -20.27 23.68
CA LEU A 601 7.41 -21.64 23.54
C LEU A 601 7.11 -22.49 24.78
N GLN A 602 7.39 -21.95 25.98
CA GLN A 602 7.15 -22.70 27.22
C GLN A 602 5.66 -23.02 27.44
N SER A 603 4.74 -22.12 27.08
CA SER A 603 3.29 -22.39 27.09
C SER A 603 2.85 -23.35 25.98
N ALA A 604 3.50 -23.36 24.82
CA ALA A 604 3.22 -24.32 23.74
C ALA A 604 3.66 -25.75 24.11
N ILE A 605 4.81 -25.88 24.77
CA ILE A 605 5.33 -27.15 25.34
C ILE A 605 4.46 -27.63 26.51
N ASN A 606 4.03 -26.72 27.39
CA ASN A 606 3.22 -27.04 28.56
C ASN A 606 1.97 -26.14 28.65
N PRO A 607 0.81 -26.58 28.12
CA PRO A 607 -0.44 -25.81 28.14
C PRO A 607 -0.95 -25.41 29.54
N LEU A 608 -0.43 -26.01 30.62
CA LEU A 608 -0.79 -25.65 32.00
C LEU A 608 -0.01 -24.41 32.53
N ASP A 609 1.10 -24.04 31.89
CA ASP A 609 1.94 -22.87 32.21
C ASP A 609 1.64 -21.75 31.19
N VAL A 610 0.42 -21.22 31.25
CA VAL A 610 -0.13 -20.22 30.32
C VAL A 610 0.63 -18.88 30.34
N ASN A 611 1.50 -18.67 31.33
CA ASN A 611 2.37 -17.51 31.45
C ASN A 611 3.83 -17.76 31.00
N GLY A 612 4.22 -19.02 30.77
CA GLY A 612 5.54 -19.41 30.26
C GLY A 612 6.67 -19.26 31.29
N SER A 613 6.38 -19.51 32.56
CA SER A 613 7.29 -19.35 33.70
C SER A 613 8.21 -20.53 33.99
N THR A 614 8.08 -21.63 33.24
CA THR A 614 8.60 -22.99 33.52
C THR A 614 7.92 -23.71 34.68
N GLN A 615 6.85 -23.14 35.26
CA GLN A 615 6.14 -23.69 36.42
C GLN A 615 4.63 -23.51 36.28
N VAL A 616 3.86 -24.55 36.57
CA VAL A 616 2.40 -24.43 36.71
C VAL A 616 2.10 -23.81 38.07
N THR A 617 1.51 -22.62 38.12
CA THR A 617 1.28 -21.87 39.36
C THR A 617 -0.17 -21.39 39.50
N PRO A 618 -0.60 -20.94 40.70
CA PRO A 618 -1.90 -20.27 40.85
C PRO A 618 -2.07 -18.99 40.01
N LEU A 619 -0.99 -18.41 39.47
CA LEU A 619 -1.05 -17.29 38.54
C LEU A 619 -1.60 -17.72 37.17
N ASP A 620 -1.33 -18.95 36.74
CA ASP A 620 -1.79 -19.48 35.46
C ASP A 620 -3.31 -19.65 35.44
N ALA A 621 -3.86 -20.27 36.48
CA ALA A 621 -5.30 -20.35 36.68
C ALA A 621 -5.95 -18.95 36.77
N LEU A 622 -5.28 -17.99 37.42
CA LEU A 622 -5.76 -16.61 37.49
C LEU A 622 -5.71 -15.91 36.12
N ASN A 623 -4.73 -16.18 35.28
CA ASN A 623 -4.64 -15.60 33.93
C ASN A 623 -5.77 -16.11 33.02
N VAL A 624 -6.07 -17.42 33.04
CA VAL A 624 -7.24 -17.97 32.32
C VAL A 624 -8.54 -17.36 32.86
N LEU A 625 -8.70 -17.25 34.18
CA LEU A 625 -9.88 -16.61 34.80
C LEU A 625 -10.01 -15.12 34.45
N ASN A 626 -8.90 -14.39 34.34
CA ASN A 626 -8.89 -12.99 33.90
C ASN A 626 -9.27 -12.86 32.42
N ARG A 627 -8.76 -13.74 31.54
CA ARG A 627 -9.13 -13.79 30.12
C ARG A 627 -10.63 -14.06 29.93
N LEU A 628 -11.17 -15.02 30.70
CA LEU A 628 -12.61 -15.31 30.75
C LEU A 628 -13.42 -14.10 31.25
N ALA A 629 -13.03 -13.49 32.36
CA ALA A 629 -13.73 -12.35 32.95
C ALA A 629 -13.71 -11.09 32.07
N ALA A 630 -12.67 -10.92 31.26
CA ALA A 630 -12.57 -9.86 30.26
C ALA A 630 -13.41 -10.11 29.00
N ASN A 631 -14.03 -11.29 28.88
CA ASN A 631 -15.00 -11.67 27.83
C ASN A 631 -14.46 -11.61 26.38
N PHE A 632 -13.13 -11.64 26.21
CA PHE A 632 -12.46 -11.70 24.90
C PHE A 632 -12.48 -13.13 24.32
N ALA A 633 -13.67 -13.56 23.88
CA ALA A 633 -13.91 -14.85 23.23
C ALA A 633 -13.42 -14.90 21.76
N THR A 634 -12.23 -14.38 21.47
CA THR A 634 -11.54 -14.58 20.19
C THR A 634 -10.72 -15.87 20.25
N VAL A 635 -10.87 -16.74 19.25
CA VAL A 635 -10.31 -18.10 19.22
C VAL A 635 -8.77 -18.12 19.11
N SER A 636 -8.15 -16.97 18.81
CA SER A 636 -6.72 -16.82 18.51
C SER A 636 -5.77 -16.89 19.71
N ASP A 637 -6.24 -16.82 20.96
CA ASP A 637 -5.36 -16.77 22.15
C ASP A 637 -5.17 -18.16 22.80
N TRP A 638 -4.62 -19.08 22.00
CA TRP A 638 -4.41 -20.51 22.28
C TRP A 638 -3.75 -20.80 23.64
N ARG A 639 -2.98 -19.86 24.20
CA ARG A 639 -2.36 -19.96 25.54
C ARG A 639 -3.36 -20.24 26.65
N PHE A 640 -4.60 -19.77 26.50
CA PHE A 640 -5.64 -19.89 27.52
C PHE A 640 -6.64 -21.02 27.25
N ASP A 641 -6.57 -21.65 26.07
CA ASP A 641 -7.20 -22.94 25.78
C ASP A 641 -6.26 -24.06 26.24
N VAL A 642 -6.17 -24.20 27.56
CA VAL A 642 -5.34 -25.18 28.26
C VAL A 642 -5.63 -26.60 27.78
N ASN A 643 -6.88 -26.88 27.41
CA ASN A 643 -7.32 -28.22 27.05
C ASN A 643 -7.32 -28.53 25.54
N ARG A 644 -7.09 -27.52 24.68
CA ARG A 644 -7.07 -27.62 23.22
C ARG A 644 -8.42 -28.11 22.64
N ASP A 645 -9.53 -27.56 23.13
CA ASP A 645 -10.90 -27.80 22.59
C ASP A 645 -11.51 -26.60 21.81
N GLY A 646 -10.73 -25.54 21.63
CA GLY A 646 -11.05 -24.40 20.78
C GLY A 646 -11.91 -23.37 21.49
N THR A 647 -12.23 -23.61 22.76
CA THR A 647 -13.05 -22.71 23.55
C THR A 647 -12.37 -22.42 24.90
N ILE A 648 -11.87 -21.20 25.07
CA ILE A 648 -11.42 -20.72 26.38
C ILE A 648 -12.64 -20.68 27.29
N THR A 649 -12.75 -21.65 28.21
CA THR A 649 -13.92 -21.84 29.09
C THR A 649 -13.51 -21.97 30.55
N PRO A 650 -14.45 -21.96 31.51
CA PRO A 650 -14.17 -22.33 32.90
C PRO A 650 -13.59 -23.75 33.08
N ARG A 651 -13.61 -24.60 32.04
CA ARG A 651 -12.96 -25.92 32.02
C ARG A 651 -11.44 -25.80 32.11
N ASP A 652 -10.85 -24.84 31.40
CA ASP A 652 -9.41 -24.64 31.26
C ASP A 652 -8.78 -24.15 32.56
N ALA A 653 -9.39 -23.14 33.17
CA ALA A 653 -9.05 -22.71 34.53
C ALA A 653 -9.18 -23.86 35.54
N LEU A 654 -10.20 -24.71 35.39
CA LEU A 654 -10.38 -25.89 36.25
C LEU A 654 -9.30 -26.97 36.01
N GLN A 655 -8.76 -27.13 34.79
CA GLN A 655 -7.65 -28.05 34.53
C GLN A 655 -6.38 -27.60 35.26
N VAL A 656 -6.01 -26.32 35.16
CA VAL A 656 -4.85 -25.76 35.88
C VAL A 656 -5.05 -25.92 37.39
N LEU A 657 -6.24 -25.61 37.93
CA LEU A 657 -6.55 -25.80 39.35
C LEU A 657 -6.49 -27.27 39.80
N ASN A 658 -6.90 -28.22 38.96
CA ASN A 658 -6.79 -29.64 39.25
C ASN A 658 -5.33 -30.10 39.26
N ALA A 659 -4.51 -29.66 38.30
CA ALA A 659 -3.07 -29.95 38.27
C ALA A 659 -2.37 -29.40 39.52
N LEU A 660 -2.65 -28.16 39.90
CA LEU A 660 -2.16 -27.53 41.13
C LEU A 660 -2.62 -28.30 42.39
N SER A 661 -3.85 -28.82 42.41
CA SER A 661 -4.35 -29.62 43.54
C SER A 661 -3.67 -30.98 43.64
N ILE A 662 -3.19 -31.56 42.53
CA ILE A 662 -2.42 -32.80 42.52
C ILE A 662 -0.98 -32.54 42.98
N GLN A 663 -0.34 -31.46 42.49
CA GLN A 663 0.99 -31.03 42.93
C GLN A 663 1.01 -30.63 44.42
N SER A 664 -0.06 -30.01 44.91
CA SER A 664 -0.22 -29.58 46.31
C SER A 664 -0.71 -30.69 47.25
N ALA A 665 -1.08 -31.86 46.72
CA ALA A 665 -1.38 -33.00 47.57
C ALA A 665 -0.10 -33.36 48.35
N PRO A 666 -0.15 -33.54 49.68
CA PRO A 666 1.04 -33.91 50.43
C PRO A 666 1.53 -35.26 49.91
N GLN A 667 2.70 -35.24 49.25
CA GLN A 667 3.44 -36.43 48.86
C GLN A 667 3.37 -37.42 50.03
N PRO A 668 2.78 -38.62 49.83
CA PRO A 668 2.50 -39.54 50.93
C PRO A 668 3.82 -39.79 51.63
N SER A 669 3.92 -39.33 52.88
CA SER A 669 5.19 -39.22 53.58
C SER A 669 5.88 -40.57 53.50
N ALA A 670 7.04 -40.61 52.85
CA ALA A 670 7.79 -41.83 52.64
C ALA A 670 8.40 -42.28 53.98
N ASP A 671 7.52 -42.83 54.84
CA ASP A 671 7.88 -43.78 55.87
C ASP A 671 8.81 -44.79 55.17
N PRO A 672 10.11 -44.80 55.52
CA PRO A 672 11.10 -45.43 54.67
C PRO A 672 10.78 -46.92 54.62
N VAL A 673 10.32 -47.38 53.46
CA VAL A 673 9.98 -48.79 53.21
C VAL A 673 11.23 -49.58 53.57
N ASP A 674 11.16 -50.32 54.67
CA ASP A 674 12.32 -51.05 55.18
C ASP A 674 12.65 -52.16 54.18
N VAL A 675 13.62 -51.88 53.30
CA VAL A 675 14.00 -52.76 52.19
C VAL A 675 14.53 -54.10 52.72
N ALA A 676 14.97 -54.16 53.99
CA ALA A 676 15.33 -55.41 54.64
C ALA A 676 14.12 -56.35 54.82
N SER A 677 12.89 -55.82 54.94
CA SER A 677 11.67 -56.62 55.04
C SER A 677 11.31 -57.33 53.72
N LEU A 678 11.29 -56.60 52.59
CA LEU A 678 11.03 -57.19 51.27
C LEU A 678 12.09 -58.22 50.86
N ILE A 679 13.36 -57.99 51.21
CA ILE A 679 14.46 -58.91 50.88
C ILE A 679 14.34 -60.24 51.64
N VAL A 680 13.75 -60.26 52.85
CA VAL A 680 13.56 -61.50 53.63
C VAL A 680 12.52 -62.42 53.01
N ASP A 681 11.40 -61.89 52.51
CA ASP A 681 10.38 -62.71 51.83
C ASP A 681 10.88 -63.25 50.48
N PHE A 682 11.73 -62.51 49.77
CA PHE A 682 12.28 -62.94 48.47
C PHE A 682 13.31 -64.07 48.57
N ILE A 683 13.94 -64.29 49.73
CA ILE A 683 15.05 -65.24 49.91
C ILE A 683 14.60 -66.65 50.36
N ASN A 684 13.31 -66.87 50.66
CA ASN A 684 12.82 -68.14 51.21
C ASN A 684 11.78 -68.90 50.33
N PRO A 685 12.05 -69.16 49.03
CA PRO A 685 11.14 -69.92 48.16
C PRO A 685 11.12 -71.40 48.57
N LYS A 686 10.15 -71.77 49.40
CA LYS A 686 10.02 -73.15 49.91
C LYS A 686 9.34 -74.10 48.92
N ARG A 687 10.08 -74.39 47.84
CA ARG A 687 10.18 -75.70 47.17
C ARG A 687 8.87 -76.50 46.98
N ASP A 688 8.35 -76.48 45.76
CA ASP A 688 8.11 -77.64 44.88
C ASP A 688 7.86 -77.07 43.47
N ALA A 689 8.76 -77.28 42.49
CA ALA A 689 8.86 -78.49 41.63
C ALA A 689 7.85 -78.51 40.48
N ASP A 690 8.16 -77.79 39.39
CA ASP A 690 8.54 -78.40 38.10
C ASP A 690 9.28 -77.35 37.24
N ALA A 691 9.99 -77.77 36.19
CA ALA A 691 10.94 -76.91 35.48
C ALA A 691 10.98 -77.15 33.95
N GLU A 692 10.62 -76.13 33.18
CA GLU A 692 10.97 -76.00 31.76
C GLU A 692 10.99 -74.52 31.33
N SER A 693 11.87 -74.18 30.38
CA SER A 693 12.10 -72.85 29.77
C SER A 693 12.39 -71.64 30.70
N LEU A 694 13.66 -71.22 30.74
CA LEU A 694 14.10 -69.90 31.23
C LEU A 694 15.02 -69.23 30.19
N SER A 695 14.41 -68.72 29.12
CA SER A 695 15.07 -67.87 28.10
C SER A 695 14.65 -66.40 28.15
N ASP A 696 13.43 -66.11 28.61
CA ASP A 696 12.73 -64.85 28.27
C ASP A 696 12.92 -63.73 29.33
N GLN A 697 13.77 -63.94 30.35
CA GLN A 697 13.94 -62.98 31.45
C GLN A 697 14.98 -61.87 31.20
N SER A 698 15.69 -61.85 30.07
CA SER A 698 16.49 -60.68 29.66
C SER A 698 15.63 -59.56 29.10
N GLU A 699 14.67 -59.88 28.21
CA GLU A 699 13.81 -58.88 27.57
C GLU A 699 12.96 -58.10 28.59
N LEU A 700 12.54 -58.75 29.68
CA LEU A 700 11.77 -58.09 30.74
C LEU A 700 12.57 -57.06 31.55
N ILE A 701 13.91 -57.16 31.56
CA ILE A 701 14.79 -56.20 32.25
C ILE A 701 15.10 -55.02 31.33
N ASP A 702 15.42 -55.29 30.06
CA ASP A 702 15.66 -54.24 29.07
C ASP A 702 14.39 -53.40 28.81
N ALA A 703 13.20 -54.01 28.79
CA ALA A 703 11.93 -53.30 28.67
C ALA A 703 11.63 -52.35 29.87
N VAL A 704 12.06 -52.70 31.08
CA VAL A 704 11.92 -51.85 32.27
C VAL A 704 12.96 -50.71 32.30
N MET A 705 14.13 -50.92 31.68
CA MET A 705 15.16 -49.88 31.54
C MET A 705 14.89 -48.92 30.36
N ALA A 706 14.12 -49.34 29.35
CA ALA A 706 13.80 -48.54 28.17
C ALA A 706 12.71 -47.47 28.42
N HIS A 707 11.79 -47.69 29.36
CA HIS A 707 10.81 -46.67 29.77
C HIS A 707 11.33 -45.86 30.97
N GLY A 708 12.07 -44.79 30.66
CA GLY A 708 12.54 -43.83 31.65
C GLY A 708 11.40 -43.19 32.44
N PHE A 709 11.28 -43.55 33.72
CA PHE A 709 10.47 -42.80 34.68
C PHE A 709 11.14 -41.45 34.97
N TRP A 710 10.35 -40.39 34.92
CA TRP A 710 10.79 -39.01 35.17
C TRP A 710 11.26 -38.79 36.63
N GLN A 711 12.24 -37.89 36.77
CA GLN A 711 12.46 -37.01 37.92
C GLN A 711 12.57 -35.57 37.43
#